data_AF-A0A1B7TC38-F1
#
_entry.id   AF-A0A1B7TC38-F1
#
_cell.length_a   1.000
_cell.length_b   1.000
_cell.length_c   1.000
_cell.angle_alpha   90.00
_cell.angle_beta   90.00
_cell.angle_gamma   90.00
#
_symmetry.space_group_name_H-M   'P 1'
#
loop_
_entity.id
_entity.type
_entity.pdbx_description
1 polymer ?
#
loop_
_entity_poly.entity_id
_entity_poly.type
_entity_poly.pdbx_seq_one_letter_code
_entity_poly.pdbx_strand_id
1 'polypeptide(L)'
;MSEQQSNKPHRAASSNGDKLTTKKKLHSQGYNAKAFAVSSSSGALSRKMMHSHEKLQKKMHNPQFTKNDQLASDKANDFKFPEEELEPFVITIMGPRGSGKTMLLKSLVKRFTKKSINEKDLKGPITVIGGKNKKFTFIECPNDINSMIDLSKISDLVLLTIDGNFGFEMETMEFLNMCQINGMPKIIGIVTHLDLFKKKSTIQDQKKKLKHRFWVEVYKGAKLFYLSGIINGRYPDKEILNLSRFIQVMKYRPINWKLQHNYFLVDKFVDLTHPTEIEKSHGSVNRTISMYGYLKGGLNLPNLENCIKINNDLLLPIIINLIIFAVVALYALISFLSHTPRKPFESELYYIDNEGKKDRLPDYLDNATKDISIVVPAFNETERIKPMLTEVVQFFDDYEEKLKTLFDRKTPISYEILIVDDGSKDDTKNYVLDLANKEIIKKKLKTYNGTLRILQFASNRGKGGAVTQGMLHSSGQYILFADADGASEFSCMLKLLEKIYGNKHGSVSVGSRAHMVNSDSVVKRSFVRNLLMYGLHTLVYIFGIREIKDTQCGFKMFNRRCMQLIFPYMRTERWIFDVEILIIALRKSCEIYEVPINWHEVGGSKIDLATDSIKMAVDLVVIRLAYMFGIYSDNLACN
;
A
#
# COMPACT_ATOMS: atom_id res chain seq x y z
N MET A 1 73.23 28.35 15.77
CA MET A 1 72.35 29.49 16.13
C MET A 1 71.89 30.16 14.85
N SER A 2 70.60 30.04 14.54
CA SER A 2 69.83 31.08 13.84
C SER A 2 68.36 30.65 13.83
N GLU A 3 67.64 31.02 14.89
CA GLU A 3 66.18 30.93 14.95
C GLU A 3 65.55 31.80 13.85
N GLN A 4 64.68 31.24 13.02
CA GLN A 4 63.89 32.00 12.05
C GLN A 4 62.66 32.59 12.76
N GLN A 5 62.65 33.92 12.96
CA GLN A 5 61.47 34.67 13.40
C GLN A 5 60.46 34.86 12.25
N SER A 6 59.19 34.57 12.50
CA SER A 6 58.08 34.83 11.58
C SER A 6 57.34 36.14 11.92
N ASN A 7 57.47 37.18 11.08
CA ASN A 7 56.72 38.44 11.24
C ASN A 7 55.33 38.36 10.57
N LYS A 8 54.26 38.76 11.27
CA LYS A 8 52.88 38.79 10.73
C LYS A 8 52.58 40.10 9.96
N PRO A 9 51.88 40.05 8.80
CA PRO A 9 51.54 41.24 8.01
C PRO A 9 50.33 42.03 8.54
N HIS A 10 50.34 43.36 8.35
CA HIS A 10 49.24 44.27 8.70
C HIS A 10 48.30 44.56 7.50
N ARG A 11 47.04 44.92 7.79
CA ARG A 11 45.98 45.14 6.79
C ARG A 11 46.09 46.54 6.15
N ALA A 12 46.08 46.62 4.82
CA ALA A 12 46.13 47.88 4.08
C ALA A 12 44.79 48.65 4.12
N ALA A 13 44.85 49.98 4.03
CA ALA A 13 43.67 50.86 3.99
C ALA A 13 42.80 50.59 2.75
N SER A 14 41.47 50.49 2.93
CA SER A 14 40.56 50.28 1.81
C SER A 14 40.54 51.51 0.90
N SER A 15 40.70 51.30 -0.41
CA SER A 15 40.52 52.35 -1.41
C SER A 15 39.13 52.98 -1.29
N ASN A 16 39.05 54.30 -1.44
CA ASN A 16 37.83 55.13 -1.33
C ASN A 16 36.73 54.83 -2.38
N GLY A 17 36.72 53.64 -3.00
CA GLY A 17 35.79 53.26 -4.07
C GLY A 17 34.38 52.88 -3.61
N ASP A 18 34.21 52.43 -2.35
CA ASP A 18 32.96 51.76 -1.95
C ASP A 18 31.90 52.65 -1.27
N LYS A 19 32.10 53.98 -1.20
CA LYS A 19 31.08 54.92 -0.69
C LYS A 19 30.72 56.01 -1.69
N LEU A 20 30.22 55.63 -2.86
CA LEU A 20 29.40 56.53 -3.68
C LEU A 20 28.13 56.89 -2.89
N THR A 21 28.05 58.13 -2.40
CA THR A 21 26.87 58.65 -1.70
C THR A 21 25.62 58.45 -2.56
N THR A 22 24.49 58.10 -1.93
CA THR A 22 23.20 57.81 -2.59
C THR A 22 22.75 58.90 -3.56
N LYS A 23 23.16 60.16 -3.33
CA LYS A 23 22.93 61.28 -4.26
C LYS A 23 23.68 61.13 -5.59
N LYS A 24 24.94 60.68 -5.61
CA LYS A 24 25.71 60.47 -6.85
C LYS A 24 25.14 59.33 -7.71
N LYS A 25 24.58 58.29 -7.07
CA LYS A 25 23.90 57.18 -7.78
C LYS A 25 22.62 57.59 -8.53
N LEU A 26 21.91 58.61 -8.06
CA LEU A 26 20.67 59.09 -8.70
C LEU A 26 20.91 59.97 -9.95
N HIS A 27 22.13 60.48 -10.12
CA HIS A 27 22.53 61.32 -11.25
C HIS A 27 23.47 60.60 -12.23
N SER A 28 23.73 59.32 -12.03
CA SER A 28 24.69 58.56 -12.84
C SER A 28 24.17 58.16 -14.22
N GLN A 29 22.86 58.22 -14.47
CA GLN A 29 22.23 57.79 -15.73
C GLN A 29 22.08 58.90 -16.79
N GLY A 30 22.75 60.06 -16.62
CA GLY A 30 22.71 61.17 -17.59
C GLY A 30 21.44 62.02 -17.57
N TYR A 31 20.40 61.63 -16.83
CA TYR A 31 19.20 62.42 -16.56
C TYR A 31 18.89 62.45 -15.05
N ASN A 32 18.10 63.44 -14.62
CA ASN A 32 17.73 63.58 -13.21
C ASN A 32 16.54 62.67 -12.87
N ALA A 33 16.81 61.51 -12.27
CA ALA A 33 15.77 60.55 -11.85
C ALA A 33 14.71 61.14 -10.91
N LYS A 34 15.02 62.22 -10.17
CA LYS A 34 14.04 62.90 -9.28
C LYS A 34 13.00 63.71 -10.05
N ALA A 35 13.34 64.21 -11.24
CA ALA A 35 12.41 64.98 -12.07
C ALA A 35 11.33 64.09 -12.70
N PHE A 36 11.60 62.78 -12.86
CA PHE A 36 10.67 61.79 -13.40
C PHE A 36 9.87 61.03 -12.33
N ALA A 37 9.72 61.63 -11.14
CA ALA A 37 8.90 61.05 -10.07
C ALA A 37 7.39 61.22 -10.36
N VAL A 38 6.58 60.26 -9.91
CA VAL A 38 5.13 60.25 -10.16
C VAL A 38 4.40 61.08 -9.09
N SER A 39 3.38 61.84 -9.49
CA SER A 39 2.61 62.75 -8.61
C SER A 39 1.58 62.05 -7.71
N SER A 40 1.12 60.86 -8.07
CA SER A 40 0.13 60.10 -7.29
C SER A 40 0.74 59.50 -6.04
N SER A 41 -0.04 59.43 -4.94
CA SER A 41 0.40 58.80 -3.69
C SER A 41 0.95 57.39 -3.95
N SER A 42 2.12 57.10 -3.36
CA SER A 42 2.88 55.87 -3.58
C SER A 42 2.02 54.61 -3.43
N GLY A 43 1.08 54.60 -2.47
CA GLY A 43 0.18 53.48 -2.22
C GLY A 43 -0.94 53.29 -3.25
N ALA A 44 -1.47 54.33 -3.88
CA ALA A 44 -2.52 54.19 -4.89
C ALA A 44 -1.95 53.71 -6.23
N LEU A 45 -0.80 54.27 -6.63
CA LEU A 45 -0.09 53.86 -7.83
C LEU A 45 0.42 52.42 -7.71
N SER A 46 1.04 52.08 -6.58
CA SER A 46 1.54 50.74 -6.30
C SER A 46 0.43 49.70 -6.39
N ARG A 47 -0.74 49.94 -5.78
CA ARG A 47 -1.91 49.04 -5.89
C ARG A 47 -2.40 48.89 -7.33
N LYS A 48 -2.48 49.98 -8.10
CA LYS A 48 -2.90 49.94 -9.52
C LYS A 48 -1.91 49.16 -10.38
N MET A 49 -0.60 49.38 -10.15
CA MET A 49 0.47 48.65 -10.83
C MET A 49 0.41 47.16 -10.47
N MET A 50 0.32 46.80 -9.19
CA MET A 50 0.20 45.41 -8.74
C MET A 50 -0.99 44.70 -9.36
N HIS A 51 -2.18 45.31 -9.32
CA HIS A 51 -3.38 44.73 -9.91
C HIS A 51 -3.31 44.61 -11.45
N SER A 52 -2.65 45.57 -12.12
CA SER A 52 -2.39 45.48 -13.56
C SER A 52 -1.44 44.34 -13.89
N HIS A 53 -0.34 44.21 -13.13
CA HIS A 53 0.60 43.10 -13.26
C HIS A 53 -0.05 41.75 -12.98
N GLU A 54 -0.88 41.64 -11.93
CA GLU A 54 -1.63 40.43 -11.63
C GLU A 54 -2.59 40.05 -12.77
N LYS A 55 -3.28 41.03 -13.37
CA LYS A 55 -4.12 40.82 -14.55
C LYS A 55 -3.32 40.35 -15.76
N LEU A 56 -2.14 40.93 -16.01
CA LEU A 56 -1.26 40.51 -17.10
C LEU A 56 -0.74 39.09 -16.85
N GLN A 57 -0.31 38.79 -15.63
CA GLN A 57 0.16 37.47 -15.23
C GLN A 57 -0.94 36.41 -15.40
N LYS A 58 -2.18 36.70 -15.03
CA LYS A 58 -3.34 35.81 -15.24
C LYS A 58 -3.68 35.57 -16.71
N LYS A 59 -3.30 36.48 -17.62
CA LYS A 59 -3.48 36.31 -19.07
C LYS A 59 -2.40 35.44 -19.70
N MET A 60 -1.24 35.32 -19.07
CA MET A 60 -0.15 34.49 -19.60
C MET A 60 -0.53 33.01 -19.49
N HIS A 61 -0.40 32.30 -20.61
CA HIS A 61 -0.65 30.87 -20.75
C HIS A 61 0.50 30.27 -21.57
N ASN A 62 0.72 28.96 -21.44
CA ASN A 62 1.70 28.27 -22.27
C ASN A 62 1.30 28.43 -23.75
N PRO A 63 2.20 28.92 -24.62
CA PRO A 63 1.91 29.04 -26.04
C PRO A 63 1.72 27.64 -26.62
N GLN A 64 0.62 27.45 -27.34
CA GLN A 64 0.31 26.21 -28.04
C GLN A 64 0.12 26.54 -29.51
N PHE A 65 0.73 25.74 -30.38
CA PHE A 65 0.52 25.86 -31.82
C PHE A 65 -0.91 25.45 -32.14
N THR A 66 -1.74 26.39 -32.57
CA THR A 66 -3.05 26.05 -33.11
C THR A 66 -2.96 25.81 -34.62
N LYS A 67 -3.88 25.00 -35.17
CA LYS A 67 -3.97 24.81 -36.62
C LYS A 67 -4.12 26.12 -37.39
N ASN A 68 -4.79 27.10 -36.80
CA ASN A 68 -4.96 28.43 -37.41
C ASN A 68 -3.63 29.19 -37.48
N ASP A 69 -2.70 28.96 -36.55
CA ASP A 69 -1.35 29.54 -36.57
C ASP A 69 -0.48 28.85 -37.62
N GLN A 70 -0.61 27.52 -37.80
CA GLN A 70 0.03 26.77 -38.89
C GLN A 70 -0.48 27.20 -40.27
N LEU A 71 -1.80 27.32 -40.43
CA LEU A 71 -2.42 27.86 -41.66
C LEU A 71 -2.01 29.32 -41.92
N ALA A 72 -1.78 30.12 -40.88
CA ALA A 72 -1.31 31.51 -41.01
C ALA A 72 0.18 31.61 -41.39
N SER A 73 1.03 30.69 -40.93
CA SER A 73 2.42 30.58 -41.41
C SER A 73 2.48 30.04 -42.83
N ASP A 74 1.60 29.10 -43.18
CA ASP A 74 1.55 28.50 -44.51
C ASP A 74 0.98 29.46 -45.55
N LYS A 75 0.15 30.44 -45.17
CA LYS A 75 -0.28 31.55 -46.03
C LYS A 75 0.86 32.44 -46.54
N ALA A 76 2.05 32.39 -45.93
CA ALA A 76 3.25 33.05 -46.45
C ALA A 76 3.88 32.29 -47.64
N ASN A 77 3.48 31.03 -47.85
CA ASN A 77 3.80 30.21 -49.01
C ASN A 77 2.53 30.09 -49.88
N ASP A 78 2.61 30.09 -51.21
CA ASP A 78 1.47 30.23 -52.16
C ASP A 78 0.37 29.13 -52.13
N PHE A 79 0.31 28.28 -51.10
CA PHE A 79 -0.75 27.29 -50.91
C PHE A 79 -1.99 27.92 -50.25
N LYS A 80 -2.90 28.44 -51.09
CA LYS A 80 -4.25 28.83 -50.67
C LYS A 80 -5.06 27.59 -50.25
N PHE A 81 -5.04 27.26 -48.95
CA PHE A 81 -6.11 26.45 -48.36
C PHE A 81 -7.43 27.24 -48.44
N PRO A 82 -8.54 26.64 -48.92
CA PRO A 82 -9.82 27.34 -48.99
C PRO A 82 -10.27 27.75 -47.58
N GLU A 83 -10.56 29.03 -47.39
CA GLU A 83 -10.84 29.66 -46.08
C GLU A 83 -12.14 29.20 -45.39
N GLU A 84 -12.89 28.21 -45.89
CA GLU A 84 -14.30 28.02 -45.50
C GLU A 84 -14.73 26.67 -44.91
N GLU A 85 -13.89 25.62 -44.90
CA GLU A 85 -14.33 24.34 -44.32
C GLU A 85 -13.82 24.12 -42.90
N LEU A 86 -14.40 24.89 -41.96
CA LEU A 86 -14.20 24.64 -40.53
C LEU A 86 -14.83 23.29 -40.13
N GLU A 87 -14.01 22.43 -39.53
CA GLU A 87 -14.47 21.18 -38.91
C GLU A 87 -15.50 21.46 -37.81
N PRO A 88 -16.56 20.64 -37.67
CA PRO A 88 -17.59 20.89 -36.67
C PRO A 88 -17.07 20.60 -35.25
N PHE A 89 -17.36 21.47 -34.28
CA PHE A 89 -17.00 21.22 -32.88
C PHE A 89 -17.86 20.09 -32.30
N VAL A 90 -17.23 19.15 -31.60
CA VAL A 90 -17.92 17.99 -31.02
C VAL A 90 -18.51 18.39 -29.66
N ILE A 91 -19.84 18.35 -29.56
CA ILE A 91 -20.60 18.63 -28.36
C ILE A 91 -21.19 17.32 -27.83
N THR A 92 -20.68 16.85 -26.70
CA THR A 92 -21.17 15.64 -26.04
C THR A 92 -22.21 16.01 -24.99
N ILE A 93 -23.38 15.36 -25.04
CA ILE A 93 -24.42 15.45 -24.02
C ILE A 93 -24.25 14.25 -23.09
N MET A 94 -23.83 14.51 -21.86
CA MET A 94 -23.53 13.48 -20.85
C MET A 94 -24.40 13.68 -19.61
N GLY A 95 -24.69 12.59 -18.93
CA GLY A 95 -25.43 12.55 -17.67
C GLY A 95 -26.05 11.18 -17.43
N PRO A 96 -26.70 11.01 -16.29
CA PRO A 96 -27.20 9.72 -15.85
C PRO A 96 -28.41 9.24 -16.66
N ARG A 97 -28.87 8.03 -16.35
CA ARG A 97 -30.05 7.46 -17.00
C ARG A 97 -31.28 8.29 -16.64
N GLY A 98 -32.07 8.67 -17.62
CA GLY A 98 -33.32 9.41 -17.38
C GLY A 98 -33.14 10.91 -17.10
N SER A 99 -31.94 11.49 -17.14
CA SER A 99 -31.71 12.92 -16.89
C SER A 99 -32.26 13.89 -17.96
N GLY A 100 -32.84 13.35 -19.04
CA GLY A 100 -33.42 14.12 -20.15
C GLY A 100 -32.44 14.47 -21.28
N LYS A 101 -31.37 13.69 -21.46
CA LYS A 101 -30.34 13.88 -22.52
C LYS A 101 -30.92 13.94 -23.94
N THR A 102 -31.73 12.94 -24.32
CA THR A 102 -32.36 12.88 -25.64
C THR A 102 -33.33 14.05 -25.87
N MET A 103 -34.05 14.48 -24.83
CA MET A 103 -34.95 15.64 -24.90
C MET A 103 -34.20 16.95 -25.08
N LEU A 104 -33.04 17.08 -24.44
CA LEU A 104 -32.14 18.22 -24.63
C LEU A 104 -31.61 18.26 -26.06
N LEU A 105 -31.15 17.11 -26.57
CA LEU A 105 -30.68 16.97 -27.96
C LEU A 105 -31.77 17.39 -28.96
N LYS A 106 -32.97 16.83 -28.82
CA LYS A 106 -34.15 17.16 -29.64
C LYS A 106 -34.47 18.65 -29.62
N SER A 107 -34.43 19.28 -28.44
CA SER A 107 -34.74 20.70 -28.26
C SER A 107 -33.68 21.60 -28.91
N LEU A 108 -32.39 21.24 -28.76
CA LEU A 108 -31.28 21.96 -29.40
C LEU A 108 -31.32 21.83 -30.93
N VAL A 109 -31.50 20.61 -31.45
CA VAL A 109 -31.55 20.39 -32.91
C VAL A 109 -32.72 21.13 -33.53
N LYS A 110 -33.91 21.12 -32.91
CA LYS A 110 -35.05 21.93 -33.36
C LYS A 110 -34.72 23.42 -33.35
N ARG A 111 -34.00 23.90 -32.33
CA ARG A 111 -33.64 25.33 -32.21
C ARG A 111 -32.78 25.80 -33.38
N PHE A 112 -31.77 24.99 -33.74
CA PHE A 112 -30.82 25.28 -34.82
C PHE A 112 -31.43 25.07 -36.21
N THR A 113 -32.11 23.95 -36.44
CA THR A 113 -32.60 23.55 -37.78
C THR A 113 -34.03 23.97 -38.09
N LYS A 114 -34.80 24.39 -37.07
CA LYS A 114 -36.27 24.59 -37.12
C LYS A 114 -37.08 23.34 -37.45
N LYS A 115 -36.44 22.18 -37.61
CA LYS A 115 -37.10 20.91 -37.89
C LYS A 115 -37.35 20.12 -36.61
N SER A 116 -38.52 19.49 -36.53
CA SER A 116 -38.82 18.54 -35.46
C SER A 116 -38.35 17.16 -35.87
N ILE A 117 -37.57 16.49 -35.02
CA ILE A 117 -37.09 15.13 -35.24
C ILE A 117 -37.75 14.21 -34.21
N ASN A 118 -38.11 12.99 -34.63
CA ASN A 118 -38.63 11.96 -33.74
C ASN A 118 -37.50 11.33 -32.92
N GLU A 119 -37.82 10.81 -31.74
CA GLU A 119 -36.80 10.22 -30.85
C GLU A 119 -36.11 8.98 -31.43
N LYS A 120 -36.83 8.19 -32.24
CA LYS A 120 -36.27 6.98 -32.87
C LYS A 120 -35.16 7.30 -33.88
N ASP A 121 -35.18 8.50 -34.44
CA ASP A 121 -34.25 8.96 -35.47
C ASP A 121 -33.04 9.72 -34.87
N LEU A 122 -33.07 10.01 -33.56
CA LEU A 122 -31.99 10.71 -32.84
C LEU A 122 -30.91 9.73 -32.35
N LYS A 123 -30.29 8.99 -33.28
CA LYS A 123 -29.19 8.07 -32.98
C LYS A 123 -27.92 8.49 -33.71
N GLY A 124 -26.79 8.41 -33.01
CA GLY A 124 -25.48 8.76 -33.55
C GLY A 124 -25.19 10.27 -33.54
N PRO A 125 -24.11 10.69 -34.21
CA PRO A 125 -23.71 12.10 -34.29
C PRO A 125 -24.65 12.89 -35.21
N ILE A 126 -25.05 14.09 -34.77
CA ILE A 126 -25.89 15.00 -35.54
C ILE A 126 -25.15 16.32 -35.75
N THR A 127 -24.72 16.55 -36.97
CA THR A 127 -24.03 17.78 -37.35
C THR A 127 -25.04 18.85 -37.78
N VAL A 128 -25.01 20.02 -37.12
CA VAL A 128 -25.85 21.18 -37.42
C VAL A 128 -25.02 22.43 -37.62
N ILE A 129 -25.53 23.37 -38.42
CA ILE A 129 -24.91 24.67 -38.63
C ILE A 129 -25.37 25.62 -37.52
N GLY A 130 -24.42 26.08 -36.71
CA GLY A 130 -24.67 26.92 -35.55
C GLY A 130 -24.65 28.42 -35.84
N GLY A 131 -24.05 28.83 -36.95
CA GLY A 131 -23.92 30.22 -37.41
C GLY A 131 -23.14 30.26 -38.72
N LYS A 132 -22.72 31.45 -39.18
CA LYS A 132 -21.99 31.58 -40.45
C LYS A 132 -20.67 30.79 -40.47
N ASN A 133 -19.92 30.81 -39.36
CA ASN A 133 -18.56 30.25 -39.28
C ASN A 133 -18.43 29.15 -38.21
N LYS A 134 -19.55 28.54 -37.78
CA LYS A 134 -19.50 27.48 -36.74
C LYS A 134 -20.48 26.35 -37.08
N LYS A 135 -19.94 25.13 -37.11
CA LYS A 135 -20.70 23.88 -37.20
C LYS A 135 -20.53 23.13 -35.88
N PHE A 136 -21.56 22.40 -35.47
CA PHE A 136 -21.58 21.64 -34.22
C PHE A 136 -22.04 20.22 -34.49
N THR A 137 -21.32 19.23 -33.98
CA THR A 137 -21.73 17.82 -34.00
C THR A 137 -22.19 17.44 -32.61
N PHE A 138 -23.48 17.21 -32.44
CA PHE A 138 -24.06 16.75 -31.17
C PHE A 138 -24.02 15.24 -31.08
N ILE A 139 -23.57 14.72 -29.93
CA ILE A 139 -23.54 13.27 -29.65
C ILE A 139 -24.12 13.05 -28.25
N GLU A 140 -25.12 12.18 -28.14
CA GLU A 140 -25.59 11.69 -26.84
C GLU A 140 -24.68 10.56 -26.35
N CYS A 141 -24.14 10.68 -25.13
CA CYS A 141 -23.35 9.63 -24.51
C CYS A 141 -24.27 8.51 -23.96
N PRO A 142 -24.13 7.25 -24.41
CA PRO A 142 -24.79 6.13 -23.77
C PRO A 142 -24.19 5.92 -22.37
N ASN A 143 -24.90 5.20 -21.51
CA ASN A 143 -24.50 4.97 -20.12
C ASN A 143 -23.52 3.79 -19.99
N ASP A 144 -22.56 3.70 -20.91
CA ASP A 144 -21.49 2.70 -20.91
C ASP A 144 -20.15 3.41 -20.67
N ILE A 145 -19.32 2.84 -19.81
CA ILE A 145 -18.03 3.38 -19.40
C ILE A 145 -17.08 3.54 -20.60
N ASN A 146 -17.12 2.60 -21.56
CA ASN A 146 -16.23 2.64 -22.73
C ASN A 146 -16.58 3.84 -23.62
N SER A 147 -17.87 4.03 -23.87
CA SER A 147 -18.37 5.18 -24.64
C SER A 147 -18.08 6.51 -23.92
N MET A 148 -18.18 6.54 -22.59
CA MET A 148 -17.79 7.70 -21.78
C MET A 148 -16.31 8.04 -21.94
N ILE A 149 -15.43 7.04 -21.89
CA ILE A 149 -13.99 7.22 -22.08
C ILE A 149 -13.69 7.77 -23.48
N ASP A 150 -14.29 7.19 -24.52
CA ASP A 150 -14.03 7.62 -25.90
C ASP A 150 -14.55 9.04 -26.15
N LEU A 151 -15.77 9.35 -25.68
CA LEU A 151 -16.35 10.69 -25.80
C LEU A 151 -15.59 11.74 -24.98
N SER A 152 -15.04 11.37 -23.81
CA SER A 152 -14.23 12.29 -23.01
C SER A 152 -12.97 12.76 -23.75
N LYS A 153 -12.38 11.89 -24.59
CA LYS A 153 -11.19 12.22 -25.40
C LYS A 153 -11.50 13.13 -26.58
N ILE A 154 -12.66 12.93 -27.22
CA ILE A 154 -13.01 13.64 -28.46
C ILE A 154 -13.86 14.90 -28.24
N SER A 155 -14.50 15.09 -27.08
CA SER A 155 -15.41 16.22 -26.83
C SER A 155 -14.68 17.57 -26.76
N ASP A 156 -15.17 18.58 -27.47
CA ASP A 156 -14.71 19.99 -27.34
C ASP A 156 -15.52 20.74 -26.29
N LEU A 157 -16.80 20.38 -26.21
CA LEU A 157 -17.77 20.86 -25.24
C LEU A 157 -18.55 19.69 -24.66
N VAL A 158 -18.69 19.67 -23.34
CA VAL A 158 -19.54 18.74 -22.62
C VAL A 158 -20.72 19.51 -22.05
N LEU A 159 -21.92 19.11 -22.44
CA LEU A 159 -23.17 19.49 -21.80
C LEU A 159 -23.49 18.43 -20.74
N LEU A 160 -23.14 18.73 -19.49
CA LEU A 160 -23.33 17.82 -18.36
C LEU A 160 -24.73 18.04 -17.77
N THR A 161 -25.63 17.10 -18.01
CA THR A 161 -26.98 17.06 -17.44
C THR A 161 -26.93 16.51 -16.02
N ILE A 162 -27.54 17.23 -15.10
CA ILE A 162 -27.63 16.91 -13.67
C ILE A 162 -29.11 16.96 -13.30
N ASP A 163 -29.60 15.90 -12.65
CA ASP A 163 -30.96 15.92 -12.12
C ASP A 163 -31.02 16.91 -10.94
N GLY A 164 -31.91 17.89 -10.99
CA GLY A 164 -32.05 18.89 -9.94
C GLY A 164 -32.60 18.33 -8.63
N ASN A 165 -33.46 17.32 -8.68
CA ASN A 165 -34.10 16.69 -7.52
C ASN A 165 -33.18 15.66 -6.86
N PHE A 166 -32.51 14.82 -7.66
CA PHE A 166 -31.59 13.80 -7.15
C PHE A 166 -30.18 14.37 -6.86
N GLY A 167 -29.66 15.22 -7.75
CA GLY A 167 -28.35 15.83 -7.65
C GLY A 167 -27.27 15.13 -8.48
N PHE A 168 -26.04 15.09 -7.96
CA PHE A 168 -24.90 14.49 -8.66
C PHE A 168 -24.90 12.96 -8.50
N GLU A 169 -24.93 12.27 -9.63
CA GLU A 169 -24.82 10.81 -9.73
C GLU A 169 -23.38 10.35 -10.02
N MET A 170 -23.09 9.08 -9.76
CA MET A 170 -21.74 8.53 -9.92
C MET A 170 -21.26 8.61 -11.36
N GLU A 171 -22.13 8.37 -12.34
CA GLU A 171 -21.80 8.45 -13.77
C GLU A 171 -21.35 9.85 -14.17
N THR A 172 -21.93 10.89 -13.56
CA THR A 172 -21.50 12.28 -13.82
C THR A 172 -20.12 12.56 -13.25
N MET A 173 -19.82 12.00 -12.07
CA MET A 173 -18.53 12.17 -11.39
C MET A 173 -17.42 11.38 -12.07
N GLU A 174 -17.69 10.14 -12.48
CA GLU A 174 -16.76 9.30 -13.23
C GLU A 174 -16.38 9.94 -14.55
N PHE A 175 -17.35 10.45 -15.31
CA PHE A 175 -17.08 11.15 -16.57
C PHE A 175 -16.25 12.42 -16.37
N LEU A 176 -16.53 13.21 -15.32
CA LEU A 176 -15.73 14.39 -14.98
C LEU A 176 -14.28 14.02 -14.69
N ASN A 177 -14.06 12.94 -13.93
CA ASN A 177 -12.71 12.45 -13.63
C ASN A 177 -11.99 11.96 -14.89
N MET A 178 -12.68 11.26 -15.80
CA MET A 178 -12.11 10.88 -17.10
C MET A 178 -11.71 12.09 -17.94
N CYS A 179 -12.54 13.14 -17.98
CA CYS A 179 -12.22 14.39 -18.64
C CYS A 179 -11.00 15.10 -18.03
N GLN A 180 -10.86 15.10 -16.70
CA GLN A 180 -9.71 15.70 -16.04
C GLN A 180 -8.40 15.00 -16.42
N ILE A 181 -8.41 13.67 -16.57
CA ILE A 181 -7.24 12.88 -16.96
C ILE A 181 -6.92 13.07 -18.46
N ASN A 182 -7.91 12.96 -19.33
CA ASN A 182 -7.71 13.03 -20.79
C ASN A 182 -7.45 14.46 -21.30
N GLY A 183 -7.74 15.46 -20.48
CA GLY A 183 -7.63 16.88 -20.81
C GLY A 183 -9.00 17.54 -20.75
N MET A 184 -9.17 18.44 -19.78
CA MET A 184 -10.48 19.00 -19.44
C MET A 184 -11.07 19.83 -20.59
N PRO A 185 -12.16 19.37 -21.25
CA PRO A 185 -12.85 20.16 -22.26
C PRO A 185 -13.63 21.30 -21.59
N LYS A 186 -14.28 22.14 -22.41
CA LYS A 186 -15.23 23.09 -21.84
C LYS A 186 -16.45 22.34 -21.32
N ILE A 187 -16.86 22.60 -20.09
CA ILE A 187 -18.02 21.95 -19.47
C ILE A 187 -19.07 23.00 -19.12
N ILE A 188 -20.32 22.72 -19.49
CA ILE A 188 -21.51 23.47 -19.11
C ILE A 188 -22.42 22.54 -18.33
N GLY A 189 -22.82 22.95 -17.13
CA GLY A 189 -23.82 22.22 -16.35
C GLY A 189 -25.23 22.58 -16.80
N ILE A 190 -26.12 21.59 -16.89
CA ILE A 190 -27.54 21.76 -17.20
C ILE A 190 -28.32 21.01 -16.13
N VAL A 191 -29.03 21.76 -15.30
CA VAL A 191 -29.87 21.18 -14.24
C VAL A 191 -31.28 21.01 -14.78
N THR A 192 -31.78 19.78 -14.76
CA THR A 192 -33.12 19.38 -15.22
C THR A 192 -34.04 19.04 -14.04
N HIS A 193 -35.30 18.68 -14.31
CA HIS A 193 -36.28 18.23 -13.31
C HIS A 193 -36.55 19.21 -12.16
N LEU A 194 -36.51 20.52 -12.45
CA LEU A 194 -36.80 21.56 -11.45
C LEU A 194 -38.30 21.73 -11.16
N ASP A 195 -39.15 21.17 -12.02
CA ASP A 195 -40.60 21.10 -11.89
C ASP A 195 -41.07 20.09 -10.84
N LEU A 196 -40.24 19.10 -10.48
CA LEU A 196 -40.55 18.13 -9.42
C LEU A 196 -40.60 18.75 -8.02
N PHE A 197 -40.04 19.94 -7.84
CA PHE A 197 -40.01 20.62 -6.55
C PHE A 197 -41.33 21.34 -6.25
N LYS A 198 -41.95 20.99 -5.11
CA LYS A 198 -43.19 21.63 -4.65
C LYS A 198 -43.01 23.06 -4.11
N LYS A 199 -41.85 23.37 -3.51
CA LYS A 199 -41.58 24.66 -2.85
C LYS A 199 -40.50 25.46 -3.59
N LYS A 200 -40.70 26.77 -3.74
CA LYS A 200 -39.73 27.66 -4.41
C LYS A 200 -38.44 27.84 -3.60
N SER A 201 -38.52 27.87 -2.27
CA SER A 201 -37.34 27.97 -1.39
C SER A 201 -36.39 26.78 -1.58
N THR A 202 -36.93 25.56 -1.58
CA THR A 202 -36.14 24.33 -1.77
C THR A 202 -35.44 24.30 -3.13
N ILE A 203 -36.09 24.84 -4.18
CA ILE A 203 -35.45 25.00 -5.50
C ILE A 203 -34.24 25.92 -5.41
N GLN A 204 -34.37 27.07 -4.73
CA GLN A 204 -33.28 28.04 -4.63
C GLN A 204 -32.10 27.48 -3.83
N ASP A 205 -32.38 26.76 -2.74
CA ASP A 205 -31.37 26.11 -1.91
C ASP A 205 -30.63 25.01 -2.69
N GLN A 206 -31.37 24.16 -3.41
CA GLN A 206 -30.77 23.12 -4.25
C GLN A 206 -29.94 23.70 -5.40
N LYS A 207 -30.44 24.74 -6.08
CA LYS A 207 -29.67 25.45 -7.11
C LYS A 207 -28.36 25.99 -6.54
N LYS A 208 -28.37 26.57 -5.33
CA LYS A 208 -27.16 27.08 -4.66
C LYS A 208 -26.20 25.95 -4.31
N LYS A 209 -26.72 24.84 -3.76
CA LYS A 209 -25.95 23.64 -3.39
C LYS A 209 -25.28 23.00 -4.61
N LEU A 210 -26.04 22.71 -5.67
CA LEU A 210 -25.53 22.13 -6.91
C LEU A 210 -24.54 23.05 -7.60
N LYS A 211 -24.79 24.36 -7.62
CA LYS A 211 -23.85 25.33 -8.18
C LYS A 211 -22.52 25.35 -7.42
N HIS A 212 -22.56 25.33 -6.09
CA HIS A 212 -21.34 25.30 -5.29
C HIS A 212 -20.56 24.00 -5.52
N ARG A 213 -21.25 22.85 -5.51
CA ARG A 213 -20.63 21.55 -5.78
C ARG A 213 -20.02 21.49 -7.19
N PHE A 214 -20.75 21.93 -8.21
CA PHE A 214 -20.25 22.00 -9.60
C PHE A 214 -19.00 22.89 -9.74
N TRP A 215 -18.92 23.98 -8.97
CA TRP A 215 -17.72 24.85 -8.97
C TRP A 215 -16.50 24.20 -8.33
N VAL A 216 -16.70 23.30 -7.37
CA VAL A 216 -15.62 22.51 -6.75
C VAL A 216 -15.09 21.49 -7.76
N GLU A 217 -15.98 20.79 -8.46
CA GLU A 217 -15.58 19.69 -9.37
C GLU A 217 -15.02 20.16 -10.72
N VAL A 218 -15.50 21.30 -11.25
CA VAL A 218 -15.14 21.77 -12.59
C VAL A 218 -14.15 22.93 -12.52
N TYR A 219 -14.62 24.12 -12.16
CA TYR A 219 -13.81 25.28 -11.81
C TYR A 219 -14.71 26.38 -11.23
N LYS A 220 -14.15 27.24 -10.38
CA LYS A 220 -14.89 28.37 -9.78
C LYS A 220 -15.45 29.29 -10.87
N GLY A 221 -16.75 29.51 -10.85
CA GLY A 221 -17.44 30.37 -11.82
C GLY A 221 -17.89 29.65 -13.10
N ALA A 222 -17.80 28.32 -13.17
CA ALA A 222 -18.41 27.54 -14.24
C ALA A 222 -19.92 27.82 -14.35
N LYS A 223 -20.46 27.78 -15.58
CA LYS A 223 -21.85 28.16 -15.86
C LYS A 223 -22.76 26.94 -15.72
N LEU A 224 -23.85 27.10 -14.96
CA LEU A 224 -24.98 26.19 -14.96
C LEU A 224 -26.20 26.87 -15.59
N PHE A 225 -26.88 26.14 -16.46
CA PHE A 225 -28.20 26.48 -16.95
C PHE A 225 -29.24 25.68 -16.17
N TYR A 226 -30.41 26.27 -15.98
CA TYR A 226 -31.52 25.67 -15.27
C TYR A 226 -32.64 25.50 -16.27
N LEU A 227 -32.99 24.25 -16.56
CA LEU A 227 -34.15 23.93 -17.37
C LEU A 227 -35.33 23.66 -16.44
N SER A 228 -36.45 24.29 -16.75
CA SER A 228 -37.70 24.07 -16.01
C SER A 228 -38.28 22.68 -16.38
N GLY A 229 -39.61 22.55 -16.44
CA GLY A 229 -40.25 21.32 -16.89
C GLY A 229 -40.32 21.17 -18.41
N ILE A 230 -40.66 19.97 -18.85
CA ILE A 230 -40.88 19.64 -20.26
C ILE A 230 -42.30 20.07 -20.66
N ILE A 231 -42.44 20.81 -21.75
CA ILE A 231 -43.72 21.27 -22.32
C ILE A 231 -43.83 20.71 -23.74
N ASN A 232 -44.89 19.95 -24.04
CA ASN A 232 -45.11 19.32 -25.36
C ASN A 232 -43.91 18.46 -25.83
N GLY A 233 -43.34 17.69 -24.90
CA GLY A 233 -42.20 16.80 -25.18
C GLY A 233 -40.91 17.52 -25.56
N ARG A 234 -40.73 18.78 -25.13
CA ARG A 234 -39.51 19.60 -25.33
C ARG A 234 -39.26 20.53 -24.15
N TYR A 235 -38.03 21.03 -24.04
CA TYR A 235 -37.70 22.06 -23.07
C TYR A 235 -38.18 23.46 -23.52
N PRO A 236 -38.39 24.39 -22.58
CA PRO A 236 -38.86 25.74 -22.89
C PRO A 236 -37.93 26.48 -23.87
N ASP A 237 -38.52 27.03 -24.95
CA ASP A 237 -37.76 27.64 -26.05
C ASP A 237 -36.88 28.82 -25.62
N LYS A 238 -37.29 29.59 -24.59
CA LYS A 238 -36.51 30.71 -24.06
C LYS A 238 -35.22 30.24 -23.37
N GLU A 239 -35.28 29.15 -22.62
CA GLU A 239 -34.14 28.59 -21.89
C GLU A 239 -33.15 27.97 -22.88
N ILE A 240 -33.67 27.21 -23.86
CA ILE A 240 -32.87 26.63 -24.94
C ILE A 240 -32.28 27.71 -25.85
N LEU A 241 -32.99 28.81 -26.09
CA LEU A 241 -32.44 29.97 -26.80
C LEU A 241 -31.22 30.55 -26.07
N ASN A 242 -31.30 30.73 -24.75
CA ASN A 242 -30.17 31.24 -23.97
C ASN A 242 -28.98 30.27 -23.95
N LEU A 243 -29.25 28.98 -23.82
CA LEU A 243 -28.22 27.94 -23.92
C LEU A 243 -27.55 27.95 -25.31
N SER A 244 -28.34 27.98 -26.39
CA SER A 244 -27.81 27.99 -27.77
C SER A 244 -26.97 29.22 -28.09
N ARG A 245 -27.37 30.41 -27.60
CA ARG A 245 -26.55 31.64 -27.70
C ARG A 245 -25.21 31.48 -27.01
N PHE A 246 -25.20 30.87 -25.82
CA PHE A 246 -23.97 30.66 -25.07
C PHE A 246 -23.02 29.70 -25.79
N ILE A 247 -23.55 28.58 -26.32
CA ILE A 247 -22.80 27.62 -27.14
C ILE A 247 -22.19 28.31 -28.36
N GLN A 248 -22.96 29.15 -29.07
CA GLN A 248 -22.50 29.88 -30.26
C GLN A 248 -21.34 30.84 -29.97
N VAL A 249 -21.36 31.56 -28.84
CA VAL A 249 -20.35 32.58 -28.50
C VAL A 249 -19.09 31.95 -27.89
N MET A 250 -19.19 30.73 -27.36
CA MET A 250 -18.09 30.08 -26.65
C MET A 250 -16.84 29.91 -27.52
N LYS A 251 -15.67 30.11 -26.91
CA LYS A 251 -14.36 29.79 -27.48
C LYS A 251 -13.89 28.45 -26.92
N TYR A 252 -13.57 27.52 -27.81
CA TYR A 252 -13.05 26.19 -27.47
C TYR A 252 -11.54 26.26 -27.35
N ARG A 253 -10.98 25.51 -26.39
CA ARG A 253 -9.53 25.34 -26.25
C ARG A 253 -9.19 23.96 -26.79
N PRO A 254 -8.27 23.83 -27.75
CA PRO A 254 -7.85 22.53 -28.23
C PRO A 254 -7.05 21.81 -27.13
N ILE A 255 -7.28 20.51 -26.99
CA ILE A 255 -6.52 19.64 -26.07
C ILE A 255 -5.25 19.19 -26.79
N ASN A 256 -4.12 19.06 -26.08
CA ASN A 256 -2.83 18.67 -26.67
C ASN A 256 -2.93 17.40 -27.52
N TRP A 257 -3.61 16.37 -27.01
CA TRP A 257 -3.82 15.12 -27.74
C TRP A 257 -4.46 15.34 -29.11
N LYS A 258 -5.48 16.19 -29.18
CA LYS A 258 -6.21 16.53 -30.43
C LYS A 258 -5.38 17.35 -31.40
N LEU A 259 -4.38 18.10 -30.92
CA LEU A 259 -3.47 18.84 -31.80
C LEU A 259 -2.44 17.91 -32.44
N GLN A 260 -2.02 16.86 -31.73
CA GLN A 260 -0.98 15.94 -32.16
C GLN A 260 -1.49 14.77 -33.00
N HIS A 261 -2.72 14.33 -32.77
CA HIS A 261 -3.26 13.12 -33.39
C HIS A 261 -4.43 13.43 -34.30
N ASN A 262 -4.53 12.65 -35.37
CA ASN A 262 -5.68 12.67 -36.25
C ASN A 262 -6.72 11.70 -35.71
N TYR A 263 -7.96 12.11 -35.71
CA TYR A 263 -9.07 11.25 -35.31
C TYR A 263 -10.26 11.52 -36.21
N PHE A 264 -11.10 10.51 -36.34
CA PHE A 264 -12.23 10.54 -37.25
C PHE A 264 -13.48 10.11 -36.50
N LEU A 265 -14.50 10.95 -36.55
CA LEU A 265 -15.81 10.61 -36.00
C LEU A 265 -16.69 10.13 -37.15
N VAL A 266 -17.14 8.87 -37.06
CA VAL A 266 -17.97 8.25 -38.09
C VAL A 266 -19.41 8.77 -37.97
N ASP A 267 -19.85 9.50 -38.99
CA ASP A 267 -21.22 9.99 -39.13
C ASP A 267 -22.13 8.97 -39.82
N LYS A 268 -21.61 8.25 -40.81
CA LYS A 268 -22.33 7.21 -41.56
C LYS A 268 -21.46 5.99 -41.77
N PHE A 269 -22.02 4.83 -41.48
CA PHE A 269 -21.41 3.51 -41.68
C PHE A 269 -22.18 2.77 -42.77
N VAL A 270 -21.47 2.19 -43.74
CA VAL A 270 -22.05 1.39 -44.83
C VAL A 270 -21.23 0.12 -45.02
N ASP A 271 -21.89 -1.02 -45.03
CA ASP A 271 -21.30 -2.31 -45.41
C ASP A 271 -21.29 -2.39 -46.95
N LEU A 272 -20.10 -2.55 -47.54
CA LEU A 272 -19.88 -2.67 -48.99
C LEU A 272 -19.72 -4.13 -49.45
N THR A 273 -19.82 -5.09 -48.54
CA THR A 273 -19.63 -6.51 -48.84
C THR A 273 -20.71 -7.01 -49.81
N HIS A 274 -20.30 -7.79 -50.81
CA HIS A 274 -21.24 -8.32 -51.79
C HIS A 274 -22.21 -9.32 -51.12
N PRO A 275 -23.55 -9.19 -51.30
CA PRO A 275 -24.53 -10.06 -50.62
C PRO A 275 -24.29 -11.56 -50.83
N THR A 276 -23.86 -11.97 -52.02
CA THR A 276 -23.56 -13.37 -52.34
C THR A 276 -22.41 -13.96 -51.50
N GLU A 277 -21.44 -13.15 -51.08
CA GLU A 277 -20.35 -13.62 -50.21
C GLU A 277 -20.85 -13.87 -48.78
N ILE A 278 -21.82 -13.08 -48.34
CA ILE A 278 -22.48 -13.23 -47.04
C ILE A 278 -23.34 -14.51 -47.03
N GLU A 279 -24.06 -14.78 -48.12
CA GLU A 279 -24.88 -15.99 -48.26
C GLU A 279 -24.02 -17.25 -48.32
N LYS A 280 -22.94 -17.26 -49.12
CA LYS A 280 -22.03 -18.41 -49.26
C LYS A 280 -21.35 -18.81 -47.95
N SER A 281 -21.17 -17.87 -47.03
CA SER A 281 -20.44 -18.07 -45.78
C SER A 281 -21.34 -18.21 -44.56
N HIS A 282 -22.66 -18.28 -44.75
CA HIS A 282 -23.63 -18.28 -43.65
C HIS A 282 -23.37 -17.16 -42.62
N GLY A 283 -22.88 -16.00 -43.08
CA GLY A 283 -22.68 -14.79 -42.27
C GLY A 283 -21.31 -14.62 -41.61
N SER A 284 -20.37 -15.57 -41.70
CA SER A 284 -19.04 -15.49 -41.07
C SER A 284 -17.92 -15.08 -42.06
N VAL A 285 -18.13 -14.01 -42.82
CA VAL A 285 -17.13 -13.46 -43.76
C VAL A 285 -16.60 -12.11 -43.28
N ASN A 286 -15.31 -11.86 -43.58
CA ASN A 286 -14.68 -10.56 -43.40
C ASN A 286 -15.34 -9.52 -44.30
N ARG A 287 -15.97 -8.53 -43.68
CA ARG A 287 -16.78 -7.53 -44.38
C ARG A 287 -15.97 -6.29 -44.73
N THR A 288 -16.16 -5.79 -45.95
CA THR A 288 -15.59 -4.51 -46.37
C THR A 288 -16.53 -3.39 -45.94
N ILE A 289 -16.04 -2.49 -45.10
CA ILE A 289 -16.84 -1.42 -44.50
C ILE A 289 -16.34 -0.06 -44.98
N SER A 290 -17.28 0.80 -45.38
CA SER A 290 -17.02 2.21 -45.65
C SER A 290 -17.54 3.08 -44.51
N MET A 291 -16.69 3.98 -44.03
CA MET A 291 -17.00 4.91 -42.95
C MET A 291 -16.86 6.35 -43.46
N TYR A 292 -17.91 7.15 -43.30
CA TYR A 292 -17.96 8.56 -43.69
C TYR A 292 -18.08 9.45 -42.46
N GLY A 293 -17.47 10.63 -42.49
CA GLY A 293 -17.37 11.51 -41.34
C GLY A 293 -16.39 12.65 -41.56
N TYR A 294 -16.25 13.53 -40.57
CA TYR A 294 -15.28 14.61 -40.59
C TYR A 294 -13.94 14.15 -39.99
N LEU A 295 -12.86 14.36 -40.74
CA LEU A 295 -11.50 14.21 -40.22
C LEU A 295 -11.18 15.37 -39.29
N LYS A 296 -10.62 15.05 -38.13
CA LYS A 296 -10.26 15.99 -37.07
C LYS A 296 -8.82 15.80 -36.62
N GLY A 297 -8.23 16.82 -36.01
CA GLY A 297 -6.83 16.77 -35.54
C GLY A 297 -5.78 17.10 -36.61
N GLY A 298 -4.50 16.84 -36.35
CA GLY A 298 -3.34 17.37 -37.09
C GLY A 298 -3.34 17.23 -38.63
N LEU A 299 -2.63 18.14 -39.32
CA LEU A 299 -2.39 18.09 -40.76
C LEU A 299 -1.18 17.18 -41.03
N ASN A 300 -1.37 15.86 -41.05
CA ASN A 300 -0.40 14.92 -41.60
C ASN A 300 -1.12 13.65 -42.02
N LEU A 301 -1.32 13.47 -43.33
CA LEU A 301 -1.84 12.23 -43.89
C LEU A 301 -0.93 11.74 -45.02
N PRO A 302 0.17 11.05 -44.69
CA PRO A 302 0.72 10.04 -45.56
C PRO A 302 0.67 8.68 -44.84
N ASN A 303 -0.16 7.77 -45.36
CA ASN A 303 -0.31 6.36 -44.98
C ASN A 303 -1.08 6.04 -43.68
N LEU A 304 -2.36 5.72 -43.84
CA LEU A 304 -3.28 5.27 -42.79
C LEU A 304 -3.20 3.75 -42.59
N GLU A 305 -2.31 3.28 -41.72
CA GLU A 305 -2.56 2.02 -41.00
C GLU A 305 -3.52 2.32 -39.83
N ASN A 306 -4.82 2.32 -40.13
CA ASN A 306 -5.85 2.71 -39.19
C ASN A 306 -6.07 1.64 -38.11
N CYS A 307 -5.65 1.97 -36.88
CA CYS A 307 -6.19 1.39 -35.66
C CYS A 307 -7.67 1.77 -35.51
N ILE A 308 -8.56 1.03 -36.18
CA ILE A 308 -9.93 0.91 -35.72
C ILE A 308 -9.86 0.01 -34.49
N LYS A 309 -10.17 0.54 -33.31
CA LYS A 309 -10.42 -0.27 -32.11
C LYS A 309 -11.70 -1.09 -32.31
N ILE A 310 -11.60 -2.14 -33.11
CA ILE A 310 -12.37 -3.37 -32.90
C ILE A 310 -11.54 -4.15 -31.88
N ASN A 311 -12.19 -4.67 -30.83
CA ASN A 311 -11.55 -5.51 -29.81
C ASN A 311 -10.66 -6.56 -30.48
N ASN A 312 -9.36 -6.31 -30.50
CA ASN A 312 -8.38 -7.36 -30.68
C ASN A 312 -8.13 -7.92 -29.28
N ASP A 313 -8.81 -9.04 -28.98
CA ASP A 313 -8.64 -9.88 -27.80
C ASP A 313 -7.25 -10.58 -27.76
N LEU A 314 -6.18 -9.82 -28.03
CA LEU A 314 -4.79 -10.26 -27.89
C LEU A 314 -4.14 -9.73 -26.61
N LEU A 315 -4.61 -8.59 -26.07
CA LEU A 315 -4.08 -8.04 -24.82
C LEU A 315 -4.50 -8.85 -23.60
N LEU A 316 -5.75 -9.32 -23.55
CA LEU A 316 -6.26 -10.09 -22.42
C LEU A 316 -5.49 -11.41 -22.18
N PRO A 317 -5.24 -12.27 -23.18
CA PRO A 317 -4.47 -13.50 -22.95
C PRO A 317 -3.00 -13.21 -22.60
N ILE A 318 -2.40 -12.13 -23.14
CA ILE A 318 -1.03 -11.72 -22.76
C ILE A 318 -0.98 -11.29 -21.29
N ILE A 319 -1.95 -10.49 -20.84
CA ILE A 319 -2.05 -10.05 -19.45
C ILE A 319 -2.29 -11.25 -18.52
N ILE A 320 -3.18 -12.18 -18.90
CA ILE A 320 -3.43 -13.40 -18.13
C ILE A 320 -2.16 -14.26 -18.02
N ASN A 321 -1.44 -14.48 -19.14
CA ASN A 321 -0.19 -15.24 -19.13
C ASN A 321 0.91 -14.56 -18.31
N LEU A 322 0.99 -13.22 -18.34
CA LEU A 322 1.94 -12.46 -17.53
C LEU A 322 1.59 -12.52 -16.04
N ILE A 323 0.31 -12.52 -15.68
CA ILE A 323 -0.16 -12.73 -14.31
C ILE A 323 0.18 -14.16 -13.85
N ILE A 324 -0.10 -15.17 -14.67
CA ILE A 324 0.24 -16.57 -14.35
C ILE A 324 1.74 -16.72 -14.15
N PHE A 325 2.55 -16.17 -15.06
CA PHE A 325 4.01 -16.19 -14.95
C PHE A 325 4.49 -15.49 -13.67
N ALA A 326 3.93 -14.33 -13.34
CA ALA A 326 4.26 -13.60 -12.12
C ALA A 326 3.90 -14.41 -10.85
N VAL A 327 2.76 -15.09 -10.83
CA VAL A 327 2.34 -15.95 -9.71
C VAL A 327 3.25 -17.18 -9.58
N VAL A 328 3.59 -17.83 -10.68
CA VAL A 328 4.52 -18.99 -10.69
C VAL A 328 5.92 -18.57 -10.26
N ALA A 329 6.43 -17.44 -10.77
CA ALA A 329 7.72 -16.90 -10.38
C ALA A 329 7.75 -16.52 -8.89
N LEU A 330 6.67 -15.93 -8.37
CA LEU A 330 6.54 -15.60 -6.95
C LEU A 330 6.51 -16.87 -6.09
N TYR A 331 5.75 -17.90 -6.49
CA TYR A 331 5.71 -19.19 -5.78
C TYR A 331 7.10 -19.86 -5.78
N ALA A 332 7.80 -19.88 -6.92
CA ALA A 332 9.15 -20.43 -7.03
C ALA A 332 10.15 -19.66 -6.16
N LEU A 333 10.08 -18.33 -6.15
CA LEU A 333 10.93 -17.48 -5.30
C LEU A 333 10.70 -17.77 -3.81
N ILE A 334 9.44 -17.85 -3.38
CA ILE A 334 9.11 -18.14 -1.97
C ILE A 334 9.55 -19.56 -1.62
N SER A 335 9.34 -20.54 -2.51
CA SER A 335 9.80 -21.92 -2.29
C SER A 335 11.32 -22.00 -2.16
N PHE A 336 12.07 -21.21 -2.93
CA PHE A 336 13.53 -21.16 -2.83
C PHE A 336 14.02 -20.49 -1.54
N LEU A 337 13.34 -19.44 -1.09
CA LEU A 337 13.65 -18.74 0.16
C LEU A 337 13.12 -19.46 1.40
N SER A 338 12.21 -20.43 1.24
CA SER A 338 11.59 -21.16 2.35
C SER A 338 12.63 -21.97 3.13
N HIS A 339 12.45 -22.03 4.45
CA HIS A 339 13.37 -22.67 5.36
C HIS A 339 13.17 -24.18 5.35
N THR A 340 14.25 -24.92 5.11
CA THR A 340 14.31 -26.36 5.29
C THR A 340 15.26 -26.68 6.45
N PRO A 341 14.77 -27.13 7.61
CA PRO A 341 15.64 -27.44 8.73
C PRO A 341 16.58 -28.58 8.37
N ARG A 342 17.82 -28.54 8.85
CA ARG A 342 18.78 -29.62 8.57
C ARG A 342 18.38 -30.91 9.27
N LYS A 343 18.77 -32.05 8.71
CA LYS A 343 18.63 -33.33 9.43
C LYS A 343 19.64 -33.39 10.59
N PRO A 344 19.27 -34.00 11.74
CA PRO A 344 20.20 -34.20 12.84
C PRO A 344 21.31 -35.17 12.46
N PHE A 345 22.52 -34.97 12.98
CA PHE A 345 23.61 -35.94 12.86
C PHE A 345 23.42 -37.08 13.87
N GLU A 346 24.03 -38.25 13.63
CA GLU A 346 23.92 -39.39 14.55
C GLU A 346 24.41 -39.08 15.97
N SER A 347 25.43 -38.22 16.11
CA SER A 347 25.94 -37.77 17.42
C SER A 347 24.92 -36.94 18.20
N GLU A 348 23.97 -36.31 17.52
CA GLU A 348 22.94 -35.41 18.08
C GLU A 348 21.69 -36.16 18.54
N LEU A 349 21.67 -37.48 18.40
CA LEU A 349 20.56 -38.33 18.87
C LEU A 349 20.78 -38.84 20.31
N TYR A 350 21.85 -38.42 20.96
CA TYR A 350 22.25 -38.86 22.29
C TYR A 350 22.43 -37.66 23.23
N TYR A 351 22.13 -37.87 24.50
CA TYR A 351 22.44 -36.91 25.57
C TYR A 351 23.42 -37.53 26.57
N ILE A 352 24.06 -36.67 27.35
CA ILE A 352 24.88 -37.04 28.51
C ILE A 352 24.17 -36.56 29.77
N ASP A 353 23.95 -37.44 30.73
CA ASP A 353 23.36 -37.05 32.02
C ASP A 353 24.40 -36.53 33.03
N ASN A 354 23.91 -36.09 34.19
CA ASN A 354 24.74 -35.62 35.30
C ASN A 354 25.61 -36.70 35.96
N GLU A 355 25.40 -37.98 35.63
CA GLU A 355 26.25 -39.09 36.07
C GLU A 355 27.29 -39.48 35.01
N GLY A 356 27.30 -38.77 33.86
CA GLY A 356 28.20 -39.01 32.75
C GLY A 356 27.75 -40.15 31.83
N LYS A 357 26.57 -40.73 32.05
CA LYS A 357 26.02 -41.79 31.21
C LYS A 357 25.49 -41.19 29.91
N LYS A 358 25.81 -41.85 28.80
CA LYS A 358 25.35 -41.49 27.46
C LYS A 358 24.19 -42.40 27.06
N ASP A 359 23.01 -41.81 26.89
CA ASP A 359 21.78 -42.51 26.48
C ASP A 359 21.15 -41.83 25.26
N ARG A 360 20.27 -42.55 24.56
CA ARG A 360 19.54 -42.04 23.39
C ARG A 360 18.43 -41.10 23.83
N LEU A 361 18.21 -40.02 23.08
CA LEU A 361 17.12 -39.07 23.34
C LEU A 361 15.74 -39.76 23.22
N PRO A 362 14.77 -39.41 24.09
CA PRO A 362 13.41 -39.91 23.99
C PRO A 362 12.70 -39.33 22.76
N ASP A 363 11.68 -40.01 22.26
CA ASP A 363 10.85 -39.50 21.18
C ASP A 363 9.78 -38.53 21.72
N TYR A 364 9.38 -37.55 20.93
CA TYR A 364 8.34 -36.59 21.32
C TYR A 364 6.95 -37.25 21.45
N LEU A 365 6.78 -38.41 20.82
CA LEU A 365 5.59 -39.26 20.92
C LEU A 365 5.56 -40.10 22.21
N ASP A 366 6.69 -40.25 22.90
CA ASP A 366 6.74 -40.99 24.15
C ASP A 366 5.94 -40.27 25.25
N ASN A 367 5.37 -41.07 26.17
CA ASN A 367 4.68 -40.57 27.35
C ASN A 367 5.66 -39.84 28.28
N ALA A 368 5.17 -38.82 28.98
CA ALA A 368 5.97 -38.06 29.93
C ALA A 368 6.47 -38.95 31.07
N THR A 369 7.77 -38.88 31.36
CA THR A 369 8.42 -39.57 32.50
C THR A 369 8.79 -38.61 33.63
N LYS A 370 8.79 -37.30 33.36
CA LYS A 370 8.98 -36.22 34.32
C LYS A 370 7.75 -35.33 34.35
N ASP A 371 7.55 -34.60 35.45
CA ASP A 371 6.45 -33.65 35.55
C ASP A 371 6.80 -32.35 34.80
N ILE A 372 8.03 -31.85 34.98
CA ILE A 372 8.50 -30.58 34.38
C ILE A 372 9.83 -30.77 33.64
N SER A 373 9.95 -30.23 32.43
CA SER A 373 11.21 -30.12 31.69
C SER A 373 11.59 -28.66 31.50
N ILE A 374 12.84 -28.31 31.74
CA ILE A 374 13.38 -26.97 31.49
C ILE A 374 14.42 -27.10 30.38
N VAL A 375 14.06 -26.61 29.20
CA VAL A 375 14.87 -26.61 27.99
C VAL A 375 15.62 -25.28 27.90
N VAL A 376 16.95 -25.37 27.88
CA VAL A 376 17.84 -24.21 27.87
C VAL A 376 18.78 -24.30 26.66
N PRO A 377 18.60 -23.47 25.62
CA PRO A 377 19.57 -23.40 24.53
C PRO A 377 20.83 -22.65 25.01
N ALA A 378 22.00 -23.22 24.75
CA ALA A 378 23.28 -22.63 25.10
C ALA A 378 24.20 -22.59 23.88
N PHE A 379 24.83 -21.45 23.64
CA PHE A 379 25.90 -21.32 22.65
C PHE A 379 26.94 -20.36 23.18
N ASN A 380 28.12 -20.82 23.60
CA ASN A 380 29.12 -19.99 24.25
C ASN A 380 28.67 -19.33 25.58
N GLU A 381 28.13 -20.11 26.53
CA GLU A 381 27.45 -19.58 27.72
C GLU A 381 28.18 -19.85 29.05
N THR A 382 29.47 -20.19 29.02
CA THR A 382 30.24 -20.56 30.24
C THR A 382 30.15 -19.50 31.35
N GLU A 383 30.15 -18.21 30.99
CA GLU A 383 30.10 -17.10 31.95
C GLU A 383 28.71 -16.80 32.51
N ARG A 384 27.64 -17.21 31.80
CA ARG A 384 26.24 -16.79 32.11
C ARG A 384 25.34 -17.91 32.59
N ILE A 385 25.67 -19.17 32.31
CA ILE A 385 24.80 -20.30 32.61
C ILE A 385 24.70 -20.62 34.11
N LYS A 386 25.73 -20.26 34.90
CA LYS A 386 25.81 -20.62 36.34
C LYS A 386 24.71 -19.95 37.19
N PRO A 387 24.48 -18.62 37.13
CA PRO A 387 23.37 -17.97 37.84
C PRO A 387 22.02 -18.63 37.53
N MET A 388 21.71 -18.79 36.24
CA MET A 388 20.47 -19.41 35.76
C MET A 388 20.29 -20.83 36.33
N LEU A 389 21.32 -21.67 36.24
CA LEU A 389 21.25 -23.05 36.74
C LEU A 389 21.10 -23.13 38.27
N THR A 390 21.73 -22.21 39.00
CA THR A 390 21.60 -22.13 40.45
C THR A 390 20.18 -21.71 40.85
N GLU A 391 19.61 -20.72 40.14
CA GLU A 391 18.24 -20.23 40.36
C GLU A 391 17.20 -21.31 40.07
N VAL A 392 17.34 -22.06 38.97
CA VAL A 392 16.42 -23.17 38.62
C VAL A 392 16.35 -24.20 39.74
N VAL A 393 17.51 -24.64 40.22
CA VAL A 393 17.56 -25.69 41.24
C VAL A 393 17.03 -25.16 42.58
N GLN A 394 17.27 -23.87 42.88
CA GLN A 394 16.75 -23.22 44.07
C GLN A 394 15.24 -22.99 44.02
N PHE A 395 14.68 -22.73 42.84
CA PHE A 395 13.24 -22.60 42.64
C PHE A 395 12.47 -23.85 43.09
N PHE A 396 12.97 -25.05 42.78
CA PHE A 396 12.27 -26.29 43.17
C PHE A 396 12.27 -26.51 44.69
N ASP A 397 13.31 -26.04 45.40
CA ASP A 397 13.31 -26.00 46.87
C ASP A 397 12.29 -24.98 47.40
N ASP A 398 12.39 -23.73 46.94
CA ASP A 398 11.63 -22.60 47.50
C ASP A 398 10.12 -22.72 47.26
N TYR A 399 9.72 -23.39 46.18
CA TYR A 399 8.34 -23.52 45.75
C TYR A 399 7.77 -24.94 45.87
N GLU A 400 8.48 -25.86 46.55
CA GLU A 400 8.08 -27.26 46.70
C GLU A 400 6.63 -27.44 47.16
N GLU A 401 6.24 -26.77 48.24
CA GLU A 401 4.90 -26.90 48.82
C GLU A 401 3.81 -26.40 47.87
N LYS A 402 4.05 -25.29 47.14
CA LYS A 402 3.10 -24.78 46.14
C LYS A 402 2.98 -25.71 44.94
N LEU A 403 4.07 -26.35 44.52
CA LEU A 403 4.04 -27.33 43.44
C LEU A 403 3.28 -28.60 43.87
N LYS A 404 3.50 -29.09 45.09
CA LYS A 404 2.74 -30.22 45.65
C LYS A 404 1.23 -29.94 45.70
N THR A 405 0.84 -28.74 46.13
CA THR A 405 -0.58 -28.37 46.16
C THR A 405 -1.17 -28.21 44.76
N LEU A 406 -0.44 -27.60 43.81
CA LEU A 406 -0.91 -27.45 42.43
C LEU A 406 -1.09 -28.81 41.74
N PHE A 407 -0.16 -29.75 41.95
CA PHE A 407 -0.23 -31.08 41.35
C PHE A 407 -1.13 -32.08 42.10
N ASP A 408 -1.66 -31.67 43.26
CA ASP A 408 -2.39 -32.54 44.20
C ASP A 408 -1.61 -33.83 44.54
N ARG A 409 -0.33 -33.67 44.92
CA ARG A 409 0.58 -34.78 45.23
C ARG A 409 1.35 -34.55 46.52
N LYS A 410 1.55 -35.62 47.29
CA LYS A 410 2.41 -35.61 48.50
C LYS A 410 3.89 -35.82 48.19
N THR A 411 4.21 -36.38 47.02
CA THR A 411 5.57 -36.63 46.58
C THR A 411 6.17 -35.40 45.90
N PRO A 412 7.50 -35.21 45.97
CA PRO A 412 8.18 -34.15 45.23
C PRO A 412 7.89 -34.23 43.72
N ILE A 413 7.80 -33.06 43.09
CA ILE A 413 7.58 -32.94 41.65
C ILE A 413 8.90 -33.22 40.92
N SER A 414 8.86 -34.18 40.00
CA SER A 414 10.03 -34.60 39.25
C SER A 414 10.32 -33.62 38.11
N TYR A 415 11.60 -33.26 37.95
CA TYR A 415 11.99 -32.35 36.88
C TYR A 415 13.20 -32.81 36.09
N GLU A 416 13.39 -32.24 34.91
CA GLU A 416 14.64 -32.33 34.17
C GLU A 416 15.11 -30.96 33.69
N ILE A 417 16.41 -30.77 33.64
CA ILE A 417 17.06 -29.60 33.03
C ILE A 417 17.79 -30.11 31.79
N LEU A 418 17.28 -29.76 30.62
CA LEU A 418 17.85 -30.14 29.33
C LEU A 418 18.60 -28.95 28.74
N ILE A 419 19.92 -29.00 28.80
CA ILE A 419 20.79 -28.00 28.20
C ILE A 419 21.13 -28.45 26.78
N VAL A 420 20.78 -27.62 25.80
CA VAL A 420 21.05 -27.88 24.38
C VAL A 420 22.21 -27.00 23.95
N ASP A 421 23.40 -27.58 23.91
CA ASP A 421 24.63 -26.94 23.44
C ASP A 421 24.65 -26.91 21.90
N ASP A 422 24.43 -25.72 21.34
CA ASP A 422 24.35 -25.42 19.90
C ASP A 422 25.74 -25.34 19.23
N GLY A 423 26.62 -26.29 19.57
CA GLY A 423 27.98 -26.38 19.04
C GLY A 423 28.92 -25.31 19.60
N SER A 424 28.88 -25.07 20.91
CA SER A 424 29.75 -24.12 21.60
C SER A 424 31.23 -24.41 21.35
N LYS A 425 32.01 -23.33 21.30
CA LYS A 425 33.48 -23.35 21.20
C LYS A 425 34.15 -23.02 22.53
N ASP A 426 33.42 -22.41 23.45
CA ASP A 426 33.81 -22.41 24.85
C ASP A 426 33.41 -23.76 25.46
N ASP A 427 34.06 -24.16 26.55
CA ASP A 427 33.90 -25.49 27.12
C ASP A 427 32.58 -25.65 27.90
N THR A 428 31.48 -25.04 27.43
CA THR A 428 30.16 -24.94 28.09
C THR A 428 29.68 -26.31 28.57
N LYS A 429 29.79 -27.34 27.73
CA LYS A 429 29.38 -28.71 28.08
C LYS A 429 30.11 -29.21 29.34
N ASN A 430 31.44 -29.15 29.35
CA ASN A 430 32.22 -29.66 30.48
C ASN A 430 31.97 -28.81 31.73
N TYR A 431 31.88 -27.49 31.55
CA TYR A 431 31.56 -26.58 32.65
C TYR A 431 30.22 -26.88 33.31
N VAL A 432 29.18 -27.19 32.53
CA VAL A 432 27.86 -27.58 33.06
C VAL A 432 27.93 -28.92 33.79
N LEU A 433 28.66 -29.91 33.26
CA LEU A 433 28.86 -31.20 33.94
C LEU A 433 29.60 -31.01 35.27
N ASP A 434 30.62 -30.17 35.30
CA ASP A 434 31.36 -29.82 36.52
C ASP A 434 30.45 -29.12 37.54
N LEU A 435 29.57 -28.22 37.09
CA LEU A 435 28.57 -27.61 37.96
C LEU A 435 27.57 -28.63 38.51
N ALA A 436 27.08 -29.54 37.66
CA ALA A 436 26.15 -30.58 38.08
C ALA A 436 26.76 -31.54 39.12
N ASN A 437 28.08 -31.75 39.06
CA ASN A 437 28.83 -32.57 40.00
C ASN A 437 29.14 -31.89 41.34
N LYS A 438 28.98 -30.57 41.47
CA LYS A 438 29.14 -29.89 42.76
C LYS A 438 28.13 -30.41 43.75
N GLU A 439 28.57 -30.68 44.98
CA GLU A 439 27.76 -31.36 46.00
C GLU A 439 26.39 -30.71 46.22
N ILE A 440 26.32 -29.39 46.22
CA ILE A 440 25.06 -28.64 46.42
C ILE A 440 24.04 -28.98 45.33
N ILE A 441 24.44 -28.91 44.06
CA ILE A 441 23.56 -29.13 42.91
C ILE A 441 23.22 -30.62 42.80
N LYS A 442 24.21 -31.49 42.98
CA LYS A 442 24.03 -32.94 42.96
C LYS A 442 23.05 -33.42 44.04
N LYS A 443 23.15 -32.87 45.26
CA LYS A 443 22.24 -33.20 46.36
C LYS A 443 20.82 -32.74 46.03
N LYS A 444 20.64 -31.50 45.59
CA LYS A 444 19.31 -30.96 45.23
C LYS A 444 18.66 -31.73 44.08
N LEU A 445 19.40 -32.02 43.00
CA LEU A 445 18.91 -32.88 41.92
C LEU A 445 18.41 -34.23 42.45
N LYS A 446 19.15 -34.89 43.35
CA LYS A 446 18.70 -36.16 43.93
C LYS A 446 17.43 -36.02 44.80
N THR A 447 17.32 -34.97 45.60
CA THR A 447 16.16 -34.75 46.50
C THR A 447 14.83 -34.76 45.74
N TYR A 448 14.79 -34.16 44.54
CA TYR A 448 13.56 -33.97 43.76
C TYR A 448 13.43 -34.93 42.58
N ASN A 449 14.21 -36.01 42.54
CA ASN A 449 14.32 -36.88 41.35
C ASN A 449 14.59 -36.06 40.07
N GLY A 450 15.39 -35.01 40.22
CA GLY A 450 15.83 -34.09 39.17
C GLY A 450 16.95 -34.71 38.35
N THR A 451 16.88 -34.59 37.03
CA THR A 451 17.96 -35.02 36.12
C THR A 451 18.46 -33.86 35.29
N LEU A 452 19.77 -33.67 35.20
CA LEU A 452 20.37 -32.73 34.25
C LEU A 452 20.90 -33.51 33.06
N ARG A 453 20.51 -33.08 31.86
CA ARG A 453 20.89 -33.69 30.58
C ARG A 453 21.51 -32.63 29.68
N ILE A 454 22.55 -33.01 28.96
CA ILE A 454 23.19 -32.15 27.97
C ILE A 454 23.11 -32.81 26.61
N LEU A 455 22.48 -32.11 25.68
CA LEU A 455 22.46 -32.44 24.26
C LEU A 455 23.46 -31.53 23.53
N GLN A 456 24.43 -32.11 22.82
CA GLN A 456 25.45 -31.36 22.11
C GLN A 456 25.29 -31.51 20.60
N PHE A 457 25.28 -30.39 19.87
CA PHE A 457 25.29 -30.38 18.42
C PHE A 457 26.71 -30.46 17.85
N ALA A 458 26.83 -31.12 16.69
CA ALA A 458 28.09 -31.20 15.95
C ALA A 458 28.48 -29.86 15.33
N SER A 459 27.49 -29.05 14.96
CA SER A 459 27.66 -27.72 14.41
C SER A 459 26.50 -26.81 14.80
N ASN A 460 26.79 -25.53 14.98
CA ASN A 460 25.77 -24.52 15.26
C ASN A 460 24.63 -24.56 14.24
N ARG A 461 23.42 -24.73 14.76
CA ARG A 461 22.14 -24.80 14.05
C ARG A 461 21.32 -23.54 14.29
N GLY A 462 21.63 -22.78 15.34
CA GLY A 462 20.93 -21.58 15.76
C GLY A 462 19.97 -21.84 16.91
N LYS A 463 19.59 -20.76 17.60
CA LYS A 463 18.72 -20.80 18.79
C LYS A 463 17.41 -21.55 18.56
N GLY A 464 16.72 -21.30 17.44
CA GLY A 464 15.47 -21.97 17.11
C GLY A 464 15.66 -23.48 16.88
N GLY A 465 16.80 -23.88 16.30
CA GLY A 465 17.16 -25.29 16.13
C GLY A 465 17.42 -25.97 17.48
N ALA A 466 18.18 -25.32 18.36
CA ALA A 466 18.46 -25.81 19.71
C ALA A 466 17.19 -25.97 20.55
N VAL A 467 16.32 -24.94 20.56
CA VAL A 467 15.03 -25.01 21.25
C VAL A 467 14.16 -26.11 20.65
N THR A 468 14.04 -26.20 19.33
CA THR A 468 13.18 -27.22 18.69
C THR A 468 13.59 -28.64 19.07
N GLN A 469 14.90 -28.94 19.01
CA GLN A 469 15.39 -30.27 19.40
C GLN A 469 15.20 -30.53 20.90
N GLY A 470 15.47 -29.54 21.76
CA GLY A 470 15.26 -29.68 23.19
C GLY A 470 13.79 -29.91 23.55
N MET A 471 12.87 -29.23 22.87
CA MET A 471 11.43 -29.40 23.09
C MET A 471 10.94 -30.77 22.62
N LEU A 472 11.38 -31.23 21.43
CA LEU A 472 11.05 -32.56 20.91
C LEU A 472 11.55 -33.69 21.81
N HIS A 473 12.74 -33.55 22.38
CA HIS A 473 13.39 -34.60 23.18
C HIS A 473 13.30 -34.39 24.69
N SER A 474 12.40 -33.52 25.13
CA SER A 474 12.06 -33.37 26.55
C SER A 474 11.23 -34.56 27.03
N SER A 475 11.31 -34.89 28.32
CA SER A 475 10.55 -35.99 28.96
C SER A 475 9.40 -35.51 29.85
N GLY A 476 9.19 -34.21 29.96
CA GLY A 476 8.27 -33.57 30.89
C GLY A 476 6.84 -33.48 30.39
N GLN A 477 5.88 -33.52 31.32
CA GLN A 477 4.48 -33.25 31.02
C GLN A 477 4.22 -31.76 30.73
N TYR A 478 4.91 -30.88 31.44
CA TYR A 478 4.97 -29.44 31.17
C TYR A 478 6.41 -29.05 30.86
N ILE A 479 6.61 -28.28 29.80
CA ILE A 479 7.94 -28.04 29.22
C ILE A 479 8.14 -26.54 29.12
N LEU A 480 9.11 -26.01 29.86
CA LEU A 480 9.53 -24.62 29.84
C LEU A 480 10.72 -24.47 28.91
N PHE A 481 10.62 -23.52 27.98
CA PHE A 481 11.77 -22.95 27.30
C PHE A 481 12.22 -21.69 28.05
N ALA A 482 13.50 -21.63 28.45
CA ALA A 482 14.12 -20.50 29.12
C ALA A 482 15.51 -20.17 28.53
N ASP A 483 15.83 -18.89 28.37
CA ASP A 483 17.15 -18.45 27.92
C ASP A 483 18.26 -18.72 28.95
N ALA A 484 19.47 -19.03 28.47
CA ALA A 484 20.62 -19.38 29.32
C ALA A 484 21.23 -18.19 30.09
N ASP A 485 20.82 -16.96 29.78
CA ASP A 485 21.38 -15.74 30.35
C ASP A 485 20.83 -15.40 31.75
N GLY A 486 19.76 -16.08 32.18
CA GLY A 486 19.11 -15.83 33.47
C GLY A 486 18.33 -14.52 33.53
N ALA A 487 18.02 -13.89 32.37
CA ALA A 487 17.35 -12.59 32.36
C ALA A 487 15.89 -12.63 32.87
N SER A 488 15.24 -13.81 32.82
CA SER A 488 13.87 -14.01 33.30
C SER A 488 13.89 -14.74 34.66
N GLU A 489 13.20 -14.19 35.66
CA GLU A 489 13.15 -14.81 36.99
C GLU A 489 12.31 -16.09 37.00
N PHE A 490 12.86 -17.19 37.53
CA PHE A 490 12.19 -18.49 37.60
C PHE A 490 10.98 -18.49 38.56
N SER A 491 10.90 -17.53 39.48
CA SER A 491 9.71 -17.29 40.31
C SER A 491 8.43 -17.15 39.46
N CYS A 492 8.54 -16.62 38.24
CA CYS A 492 7.44 -16.44 37.32
C CYS A 492 6.98 -17.75 36.64
N MET A 493 7.78 -18.84 36.73
CA MET A 493 7.41 -20.13 36.16
C MET A 493 6.09 -20.66 36.75
N LEU A 494 5.84 -20.44 38.05
CA LEU A 494 4.57 -20.84 38.66
C LEU A 494 3.36 -20.17 37.99
N LYS A 495 3.45 -18.86 37.71
CA LYS A 495 2.36 -18.12 37.07
C LYS A 495 2.05 -18.64 35.67
N LEU A 496 3.08 -19.06 34.93
CA LEU A 496 2.93 -19.70 33.64
C LEU A 496 2.24 -21.07 33.78
N LEU A 497 2.76 -21.90 34.70
CA LEU A 497 2.25 -23.23 34.93
C LEU A 497 0.78 -23.23 35.38
N GLU A 498 0.41 -22.38 36.34
CA GLU A 498 -0.97 -22.23 36.83
C GLU A 498 -1.98 -21.92 35.73
N LYS A 499 -1.56 -21.24 34.64
CA LYS A 499 -2.44 -20.88 33.53
C LYS A 499 -2.76 -22.06 32.61
N ILE A 500 -1.85 -23.02 32.48
CA ILE A 500 -2.00 -24.16 31.59
C ILE A 500 -2.26 -25.48 32.33
N TYR A 501 -2.14 -25.47 33.66
CA TYR A 501 -2.27 -26.66 34.48
C TYR A 501 -3.66 -27.28 34.35
N GLY A 502 -3.71 -28.60 34.16
CA GLY A 502 -4.96 -29.36 34.00
C GLY A 502 -5.61 -29.27 32.62
N ASN A 503 -5.06 -28.45 31.72
CA ASN A 503 -5.57 -28.34 30.36
C ASN A 503 -5.24 -29.59 29.52
N LYS A 504 -6.28 -30.27 29.05
CA LYS A 504 -6.16 -31.47 28.20
C LYS A 504 -5.99 -31.12 26.71
N HIS A 505 -6.38 -29.90 26.31
CA HIS A 505 -6.14 -29.38 24.98
C HIS A 505 -4.73 -28.80 24.88
N GLY A 506 -4.19 -28.60 23.67
CA GLY A 506 -2.88 -27.98 23.52
C GLY A 506 -2.90 -26.55 24.06
N SER A 507 -2.04 -26.23 25.02
CA SER A 507 -1.94 -24.89 25.60
C SER A 507 -0.50 -24.44 25.78
N VAL A 508 -0.27 -23.13 25.60
CA VAL A 508 1.01 -22.46 25.80
C VAL A 508 0.80 -21.17 26.60
N SER A 509 1.64 -20.95 27.61
CA SER A 509 1.73 -19.67 28.32
C SER A 509 3.04 -18.97 27.97
N VAL A 510 2.95 -17.71 27.56
CA VAL A 510 4.05 -16.89 27.07
C VAL A 510 4.34 -15.78 28.08
N GLY A 511 5.59 -15.65 28.51
CA GLY A 511 6.03 -14.53 29.32
C GLY A 511 5.96 -13.21 28.55
N SER A 512 5.61 -12.12 29.23
CA SER A 512 5.48 -10.80 28.61
C SER A 512 6.21 -9.72 29.37
N ARG A 513 7.06 -8.98 28.65
CA ARG A 513 7.77 -7.78 29.12
C ARG A 513 7.04 -6.49 28.74
N ALA A 514 5.88 -6.58 28.08
CA ALA A 514 5.18 -5.41 27.52
C ALA A 514 4.84 -4.35 28.59
N HIS A 515 4.62 -4.77 29.84
CA HIS A 515 4.35 -3.87 30.96
C HIS A 515 5.57 -3.07 31.44
N MET A 516 6.79 -3.49 31.10
CA MET A 516 8.05 -2.82 31.49
C MET A 516 8.52 -1.76 30.48
N VAL A 517 7.95 -1.75 29.27
CA VAL A 517 8.33 -0.86 28.15
C VAL A 517 8.04 0.63 28.45
N ASN A 518 7.17 0.91 29.42
CA ASN A 518 6.81 2.28 29.85
C ASN A 518 7.75 2.87 30.94
N SER A 519 8.84 2.19 31.30
CA SER A 519 9.81 2.72 32.28
C SER A 519 10.83 3.65 31.61
N ASP A 520 11.21 4.74 32.30
CA ASP A 520 12.09 5.84 31.84
C ASP A 520 13.49 5.42 31.33
N SER A 521 13.84 4.14 31.44
CA SER A 521 15.10 3.56 30.97
C SER A 521 15.18 3.37 29.45
N VAL A 522 14.04 3.29 28.75
CA VAL A 522 13.97 3.06 27.28
C VAL A 522 14.33 4.33 26.48
N VAL A 523 14.24 5.52 27.10
CA VAL A 523 14.44 6.83 26.43
C VAL A 523 15.92 7.15 26.15
N LYS A 524 16.87 6.37 26.69
CA LYS A 524 18.32 6.57 26.50
C LYS A 524 18.93 5.80 25.32
N ARG A 525 18.12 5.19 24.44
CA ARG A 525 18.64 4.35 23.33
C ARG A 525 18.69 5.07 21.99
N SER A 526 19.66 4.66 21.17
CA SER A 526 19.88 5.10 19.78
C SER A 526 18.58 5.09 18.96
N PHE A 527 18.33 6.16 18.22
CA PHE A 527 17.19 6.33 17.32
C PHE A 527 16.98 5.13 16.38
N VAL A 528 18.07 4.55 15.88
CA VAL A 528 18.05 3.39 14.98
C VAL A 528 17.44 2.16 15.66
N ARG A 529 17.75 1.93 16.94
CA ARG A 529 17.23 0.79 17.70
C ARG A 529 15.73 0.92 17.94
N ASN A 530 15.26 2.12 18.23
CA ASN A 530 13.82 2.35 18.37
C ASN A 530 13.09 2.18 17.04
N LEU A 531 13.65 2.68 15.93
CA LEU A 531 13.07 2.51 14.60
C LEU A 531 12.97 1.04 14.18
N LEU A 532 14.05 0.27 14.35
CA LEU A 532 14.07 -1.17 14.02
C LEU A 532 13.11 -1.96 14.92
N MET A 533 13.04 -1.62 16.21
CA MET A 533 12.11 -2.25 17.17
C MET A 533 10.65 -2.00 16.79
N TYR A 534 10.26 -0.73 16.58
CA TYR A 534 8.89 -0.40 16.15
C TYR A 534 8.57 -0.98 14.77
N GLY A 535 9.53 -0.99 13.85
CA GLY A 535 9.39 -1.59 12.52
C GLY A 535 9.11 -3.09 12.60
N LEU A 536 9.92 -3.84 13.36
CA LEU A 536 9.74 -5.28 13.54
C LEU A 536 8.41 -5.59 14.26
N HIS A 537 8.06 -4.84 15.31
CA HIS A 537 6.79 -4.99 16.00
C HIS A 537 5.60 -4.74 15.06
N THR A 538 5.69 -3.74 14.18
CA THR A 538 4.67 -3.45 13.16
C THR A 538 4.56 -4.60 12.16
N LEU A 539 5.68 -5.17 11.71
CA LEU A 539 5.68 -6.33 10.81
C LEU A 539 5.07 -7.57 11.47
N VAL A 540 5.43 -7.85 12.73
CA VAL A 540 4.83 -8.95 13.50
C VAL A 540 3.33 -8.74 13.68
N TYR A 541 2.88 -7.50 13.87
CA TYR A 541 1.45 -7.20 13.97
C TYR A 541 0.70 -7.37 12.63
N ILE A 542 1.31 -6.99 11.51
CA ILE A 542 0.70 -7.08 10.17
C ILE A 542 0.69 -8.53 9.66
N PHE A 543 1.83 -9.22 9.72
CA PHE A 543 2.03 -10.55 9.13
C PHE A 543 1.94 -11.70 10.14
N GLY A 544 2.06 -11.43 11.43
CA GLY A 544 2.08 -12.44 12.48
C GLY A 544 0.79 -12.47 13.30
N ILE A 545 0.90 -12.05 14.56
CA ILE A 545 -0.07 -12.29 15.63
C ILE A 545 -0.47 -10.95 16.24
N ARG A 546 -1.79 -10.72 16.36
CA ARG A 546 -2.35 -9.45 16.86
C ARG A 546 -2.67 -9.47 18.35
N GLU A 547 -2.89 -10.66 18.91
CA GLU A 547 -3.42 -10.83 20.26
C GLU A 547 -2.34 -10.81 21.35
N ILE A 548 -1.09 -11.14 20.99
CA ILE A 548 0.04 -11.27 21.91
C ILE A 548 0.94 -10.04 21.76
N LYS A 549 1.18 -9.32 22.86
CA LYS A 549 2.00 -8.10 22.83
C LYS A 549 3.49 -8.40 22.76
N ASP A 550 3.98 -9.34 23.55
CA ASP A 550 5.39 -9.77 23.52
C ASP A 550 5.52 -11.19 22.95
N THR A 551 5.80 -11.28 21.65
CA THR A 551 5.91 -12.56 20.94
C THR A 551 7.30 -13.21 21.06
N GLN A 552 8.32 -12.42 21.41
CA GLN A 552 9.75 -12.78 21.37
C GLN A 552 10.37 -12.87 22.77
N CYS A 553 9.56 -13.19 23.78
CA CYS A 553 10.06 -13.47 25.12
C CYS A 553 10.58 -14.92 25.17
N GLY A 554 11.86 -15.08 25.55
CA GLY A 554 12.53 -16.38 25.72
C GLY A 554 12.15 -17.12 27.00
N PHE A 555 10.88 -17.03 27.41
CA PHE A 555 10.33 -17.67 28.61
C PHE A 555 8.90 -18.14 28.34
N LYS A 556 8.76 -19.38 27.87
CA LYS A 556 7.47 -19.94 27.38
C LYS A 556 7.27 -21.35 27.89
N MET A 557 6.11 -21.62 28.48
CA MET A 557 5.75 -22.94 29.00
C MET A 557 4.66 -23.57 28.14
N PHE A 558 4.83 -24.86 27.84
CA PHE A 558 3.95 -25.65 26.99
C PHE A 558 3.48 -26.88 27.77
N ASN A 559 2.25 -27.33 27.54
CA ASN A 559 1.92 -28.71 27.90
C ASN A 559 2.41 -29.68 26.81
N ARG A 560 2.58 -30.95 27.17
CA ARG A 560 3.07 -32.01 26.27
C ARG A 560 2.31 -32.05 24.94
N ARG A 561 0.99 -31.90 24.99
CA ARG A 561 0.13 -31.93 23.80
C ARG A 561 0.42 -30.77 22.85
N CYS A 562 0.59 -29.55 23.37
CA CYS A 562 0.93 -28.37 22.58
C CYS A 562 2.31 -28.52 21.95
N MET A 563 3.29 -29.03 22.70
CA MET A 563 4.63 -29.31 22.18
C MET A 563 4.56 -30.25 20.96
N GLN A 564 3.85 -31.38 21.08
CA GLN A 564 3.68 -32.37 20.00
C GLN A 564 2.96 -31.81 18.77
N LEU A 565 2.14 -30.76 18.93
CA LEU A 565 1.42 -30.12 17.82
C LEU A 565 2.26 -29.05 17.11
N ILE A 566 3.24 -28.46 17.80
CA ILE A 566 4.01 -27.31 17.29
C ILE A 566 5.38 -27.74 16.76
N PHE A 567 6.21 -28.33 17.61
CA PHE A 567 7.63 -28.48 17.33
C PHE A 567 8.00 -29.43 16.18
N PRO A 568 7.23 -30.49 15.87
CA PRO A 568 7.49 -31.30 14.68
C PRO A 568 7.37 -30.52 13.36
N TYR A 569 6.64 -29.39 13.35
CA TYR A 569 6.38 -28.58 12.15
C TYR A 569 7.24 -27.32 12.07
N MET A 570 8.12 -27.08 13.05
CA MET A 570 9.01 -25.93 13.07
C MET A 570 10.02 -26.00 11.91
N ARG A 571 10.13 -24.90 11.15
CA ARG A 571 11.08 -24.80 10.02
C ARG A 571 12.25 -23.87 10.29
N THR A 572 12.07 -22.89 11.16
CA THR A 572 13.04 -21.82 11.38
C THR A 572 14.00 -22.15 12.52
N GLU A 573 15.30 -22.18 12.21
CA GLU A 573 16.33 -22.53 13.19
C GLU A 573 16.98 -21.30 13.85
N ARG A 574 16.65 -20.08 13.39
CA ARG A 574 17.24 -18.80 13.81
C ARG A 574 16.31 -17.97 14.72
N TRP A 575 16.63 -16.69 14.94
CA TRP A 575 16.01 -15.79 15.92
C TRP A 575 14.49 -15.61 15.83
N ILE A 576 13.86 -15.74 14.66
CA ILE A 576 12.41 -15.49 14.49
C ILE A 576 11.53 -16.71 14.87
N PHE A 577 12.14 -17.83 15.27
CA PHE A 577 11.43 -19.08 15.63
C PHE A 577 10.32 -18.87 16.68
N ASP A 578 10.52 -17.92 17.60
CA ASP A 578 9.55 -17.57 18.64
C ASP A 578 8.19 -17.15 18.08
N VAL A 579 8.18 -16.48 16.93
CA VAL A 579 6.95 -16.07 16.24
C VAL A 579 6.35 -17.25 15.47
N GLU A 580 7.18 -18.10 14.88
CA GLU A 580 6.72 -19.31 14.18
C GLU A 580 5.99 -20.27 15.14
N ILE A 581 6.54 -20.50 16.34
CA ILE A 581 5.90 -21.30 17.40
C ILE A 581 4.45 -20.85 17.62
N LEU A 582 4.24 -19.54 17.76
CA LEU A 582 2.94 -18.97 18.05
C LEU A 582 2.01 -18.98 16.83
N ILE A 583 2.55 -18.83 15.61
CA ILE A 583 1.78 -18.99 14.36
C ILE A 583 1.24 -20.42 14.26
N ILE A 584 2.08 -21.44 14.51
CA ILE A 584 1.65 -22.84 14.48
C ILE A 584 0.66 -23.11 15.62
N ALA A 585 0.90 -22.58 16.82
CA ALA A 585 -0.03 -22.71 17.94
C ALA A 585 -1.45 -22.22 17.58
N LEU A 586 -1.57 -21.03 16.98
CA LEU A 586 -2.85 -20.48 16.53
C LEU A 586 -3.50 -21.34 15.43
N ARG A 587 -2.71 -21.81 14.46
CA ARG A 587 -3.21 -22.69 13.38
C ARG A 587 -3.69 -24.05 13.90
N LYS A 588 -3.06 -24.56 14.95
CA LYS A 588 -3.43 -25.80 15.65
C LYS A 588 -4.53 -25.61 16.70
N SER A 589 -5.06 -24.39 16.83
CA SER A 589 -6.06 -24.04 17.83
C SER A 589 -5.60 -24.35 19.26
N CYS A 590 -4.30 -24.17 19.53
CA CYS A 590 -3.78 -24.22 20.89
C CYS A 590 -4.18 -22.95 21.64
N GLU A 591 -4.50 -23.09 22.91
CA GLU A 591 -4.83 -21.95 23.78
C GLU A 591 -3.55 -21.21 24.19
N ILE A 592 -3.52 -19.89 23.98
CA ILE A 592 -2.35 -19.06 24.25
C ILE A 592 -2.65 -18.07 25.37
N TYR A 593 -1.85 -18.10 26.43
CA TYR A 593 -1.97 -17.20 27.57
C TYR A 593 -0.76 -16.29 27.70
N GLU A 594 -0.96 -14.97 27.67
CA GLU A 594 0.11 -14.01 27.93
C GLU A 594 0.18 -13.71 29.44
N VAL A 595 1.36 -13.89 30.05
CA VAL A 595 1.57 -13.73 31.50
C VAL A 595 2.69 -12.72 31.74
N PRO A 596 2.48 -11.67 32.55
CA PRO A 596 3.53 -10.70 32.85
C PRO A 596 4.63 -11.34 33.72
N ILE A 597 5.90 -11.17 33.31
CA ILE A 597 7.06 -11.71 34.01
C ILE A 597 8.05 -10.62 34.41
N ASN A 598 8.81 -10.87 35.48
CA ASN A 598 9.93 -10.02 35.85
C ASN A 598 11.14 -10.33 34.95
N TRP A 599 11.69 -9.30 34.32
CA TRP A 599 12.83 -9.42 33.42
C TRP A 599 13.87 -8.34 33.73
N HIS A 600 15.14 -8.70 33.76
CA HIS A 600 16.24 -7.76 33.96
C HIS A 600 17.25 -7.83 32.81
N GLU A 601 17.90 -6.69 32.50
CA GLU A 601 18.85 -6.63 31.39
C GLU A 601 20.20 -7.23 31.78
N VAL A 602 20.58 -8.32 31.10
CA VAL A 602 21.88 -8.96 31.23
C VAL A 602 22.76 -8.55 30.05
N GLY A 603 24.00 -8.15 30.34
CA GLY A 603 24.98 -7.75 29.31
C GLY A 603 25.44 -8.91 28.42
N GLY A 604 26.13 -8.57 27.31
CA GLY A 604 26.75 -9.57 26.42
C GLY A 604 25.81 -10.18 25.37
N SER A 605 24.84 -9.41 24.86
CA SER A 605 23.96 -9.87 23.77
C SER A 605 24.78 -10.25 22.52
N LYS A 606 24.46 -11.40 21.93
CA LYS A 606 25.10 -11.95 20.72
C LYS A 606 24.41 -11.54 19.42
N ILE A 607 23.41 -10.66 19.52
CA ILE A 607 22.58 -10.20 18.40
C ILE A 607 23.23 -8.95 17.80
N ASP A 608 23.53 -8.98 16.51
CA ASP A 608 23.82 -7.76 15.76
C ASP A 608 22.49 -7.10 15.38
N LEU A 609 22.15 -6.04 16.12
CA LEU A 609 20.88 -5.34 16.03
C LEU A 609 20.43 -4.97 14.61
N ALA A 610 21.34 -4.59 13.72
CA ALA A 610 20.96 -4.15 12.38
C ALA A 610 20.76 -5.35 11.43
N THR A 611 21.78 -6.20 11.33
CA THR A 611 21.78 -7.29 10.35
C THR A 611 20.78 -8.38 10.73
N ASP A 612 20.66 -8.71 12.02
CA ASP A 612 19.74 -9.73 12.48
C ASP A 612 18.29 -9.25 12.45
N SER A 613 18.00 -7.97 12.75
CA SER A 613 16.63 -7.44 12.63
C SER A 613 16.10 -7.50 11.20
N ILE A 614 16.96 -7.21 10.20
CA ILE A 614 16.57 -7.29 8.79
C ILE A 614 16.32 -8.74 8.38
N LYS A 615 17.21 -9.67 8.77
CA LYS A 615 17.01 -11.10 8.50
C LYS A 615 15.72 -11.60 9.14
N MET A 616 15.45 -11.24 10.39
CA MET A 616 14.21 -11.59 11.09
C MET A 616 12.96 -11.07 10.37
N ALA A 617 13.01 -9.84 9.83
CA ALA A 617 11.91 -9.27 9.06
C ALA A 617 11.67 -10.05 7.75
N VAL A 618 12.74 -10.40 7.02
CA VAL A 618 12.65 -11.22 5.81
C VAL A 618 12.12 -12.61 6.13
N ASP A 619 12.67 -13.27 7.14
CA ASP A 619 12.28 -14.61 7.55
C ASP A 619 10.80 -14.64 7.97
N LEU A 620 10.31 -13.61 8.68
CA LEU A 620 8.90 -13.49 9.05
C LEU A 620 7.97 -13.44 7.83
N VAL A 621 8.32 -12.63 6.82
CA VAL A 621 7.54 -12.51 5.59
C VAL A 621 7.55 -13.83 4.83
N VAL A 622 8.71 -14.47 4.71
CA VAL A 622 8.86 -15.78 4.06
C VAL A 622 8.02 -16.84 4.76
N ILE A 623 8.08 -16.94 6.09
CA ILE A 623 7.28 -17.90 6.87
C ILE A 623 5.79 -17.67 6.61
N ARG A 624 5.32 -16.42 6.68
CA ARG A 624 3.90 -16.12 6.49
C ARG A 624 3.42 -16.46 5.08
N LEU A 625 4.21 -16.11 4.07
CA LEU A 625 3.90 -16.43 2.68
C LEU A 625 3.97 -17.94 2.43
N ALA A 626 4.95 -18.65 2.98
CA ALA A 626 5.09 -20.10 2.84
C ALA A 626 3.88 -20.85 3.41
N TYR A 627 3.36 -20.44 4.59
CA TYR A 627 2.10 -21.00 5.12
C TYR A 627 0.87 -20.59 4.29
N MET A 628 0.85 -19.38 3.72
CA MET A 628 -0.28 -18.88 2.91
C MET A 628 -0.37 -19.57 1.54
N PHE A 629 0.77 -19.84 0.91
CA PHE A 629 0.87 -20.56 -0.37
C PHE A 629 0.89 -22.09 -0.22
N GLY A 630 0.82 -22.61 1.02
CA GLY A 630 0.79 -24.05 1.29
C GLY A 630 2.12 -24.78 1.07
N ILE A 631 3.24 -24.06 0.96
CA ILE A 631 4.59 -24.64 0.88
C ILE A 631 4.94 -25.33 2.20
N TYR A 632 4.58 -24.70 3.33
CA TYR A 632 4.64 -25.33 4.64
C TYR A 632 3.35 -26.09 4.92
N SER A 633 3.48 -27.39 5.10
CA SER A 633 2.39 -28.24 5.58
C SER A 633 2.44 -28.36 7.10
N ASP A 634 1.28 -28.14 7.71
CA ASP A 634 1.04 -28.41 9.12
C ASP A 634 0.04 -29.57 9.29
N ASN A 635 -0.37 -30.26 8.24
CA ASN A 635 -1.19 -31.47 8.36
C ASN A 635 -0.36 -32.62 8.91
N LEU A 636 -0.94 -33.41 9.84
CA LEU A 636 -0.38 -34.73 10.14
C LEU A 636 -0.34 -35.49 8.82
N ALA A 637 0.87 -35.83 8.34
CA ALA A 637 0.97 -36.92 7.38
C ALA A 637 0.35 -38.14 8.08
N CYS A 638 -0.76 -38.65 7.54
CA CYS A 638 -1.24 -39.96 7.91
C CYS A 638 -0.16 -40.94 7.46
N ASN A 639 0.70 -41.35 8.39
CA ASN A 639 1.57 -42.51 8.24
C ASN A 639 1.06 -43.58 9.19
#